data_AF-A0A2E3XWT3-F1
#
_entry.id   AF-A0A2E3XWT3-F1
#
_cell.length_a   1.000
_cell.length_b   1.000
_cell.length_c   1.000
_cell.angle_alpha   90.00
_cell.angle_beta   90.00
_cell.angle_gamma   90.00
#
_symmetry.space_group_name_H-M   'P 1'
#
loop_
_entity.id
_entity.type
_entity.pdbx_description
1 polymer ?
#
loop_
_entity_poly.entity_id
_entity_poly.type
_entity_poly.pdbx_seq_one_letter_code
_entity_poly.pdbx_strand_id
1 'polypeptide(L)'
;MKVSVSSILKKFRNLKLQSEAGQVSIFLGMSLLVVVTFIAFIVNVGLFVKAKINLQNAVDAAAYAGAATQARQLTNIGHLNWEMRNTYKEWMLKYYVFGNIGLDSIENPDGTDSGNPSCNGNVPLNPSNTMNFRLRQFRGANCQHHDPEIYDRFNVPSICIHYGSSNNICEIVSLPGLPRFNTVGLPSISEQHESFLNNIVATKSNDCSERSAVNQGAAIMWTYGIGKADILPGVPQIASTRIGAWVEAIELGMRMRNLEAIVNAPPITDFVCNDPSATTSGCVPIANYTENNNSLPYYERINKAFFSAYRNLSGGNAKEGGNSLDMGSRFRLREIPPPPLLPEVTDLSAFLIPADSPALQKYYLDLKAMPVNYAIFYTAFFSTTAKFKNTSVTSEGQCGGLKVALPVPGYLMGFYKNPQVVTYYAVEGESEFVGLFYPFLNTEADRNGITLKAYSAAKPFGGRVGPILFRSNNTQTEIRQNGISRNYISAFDVDSSITLDSSTPVEDKKKVLQGGYPIPLIEDFWVTGTTGAVVGGNPIVAGNPKYGIPNLTYDFQNFAQVSDDTGTLGVIAPSPSDNTAYFSGDPTLNSVGLYNIDQFKLFVQNREGSVNSAFSDEDILRSIHNVRAPTRYEALNYLVPVMDQSGNNPLGIDANSYIHPAQAVGVGFQNPNAPLYNLYAPLITSDGLYNSPEAASQIVREYIQINESSIDLYTDALKEVAEAVREVGATTAGGDSYDKSADTIYKDPIEGFPDTDCDTLSMAQKFKAFFNTTQSACPDITPIADHVNKYFNEQNGNPQWRYFYTRTYKDPSDKFDPKLLLTAYQPGSRQGADADGNIGSPFTPSTTTLAKRNSYSTKFIPIKSVLPGGGLAGSSGIPIFAEGTNSESYTAEAPEINEPMQNFVNTVELVDYGTDPKF
;
A
#
# COMPACT_ATOMS: atom_id res chain seq x y z
N MET A 1 59.60 96.88 47.44
CA MET A 1 60.30 96.94 48.74
C MET A 1 60.20 95.56 49.39
N LYS A 2 61.33 94.92 49.67
CA LYS A 2 61.46 93.56 50.22
C LYS A 2 60.75 93.43 51.56
N VAL A 3 59.81 92.49 51.72
CA VAL A 3 59.48 91.90 53.03
C VAL A 3 59.20 90.39 52.88
N SER A 4 60.22 89.64 53.30
CA SER A 4 60.33 88.25 53.76
C SER A 4 59.17 87.25 53.58
N VAL A 5 59.43 86.24 52.74
CA VAL A 5 58.72 84.95 52.62
C VAL A 5 58.79 84.09 53.90
N SER A 6 59.60 84.45 54.90
CA SER A 6 59.81 83.62 56.10
C SER A 6 58.74 83.77 57.18
N SER A 7 57.80 84.70 57.06
CA SER A 7 56.73 84.92 58.05
C SER A 7 55.45 84.12 57.75
N ILE A 8 55.21 83.75 56.50
CA ILE A 8 54.00 83.02 56.09
C ILE A 8 54.14 81.52 56.42
N LEU A 9 55.37 80.99 56.35
CA LEU A 9 55.68 79.57 56.64
C LEU A 9 55.58 79.17 58.13
N LYS A 10 55.57 80.13 59.07
CA LYS A 10 55.35 79.83 60.50
C LYS A 10 53.87 79.77 60.91
N LYS A 11 52.95 80.32 60.11
CA LYS A 11 51.51 80.32 60.42
C LYS A 11 50.78 79.04 59.95
N PHE A 12 51.38 78.26 59.07
CA PHE A 12 50.84 76.97 58.63
C PHE A 12 51.15 75.78 59.55
N ARG A 13 51.99 75.96 60.58
CA ARG A 13 52.41 74.84 61.44
C ARG A 13 51.41 74.47 62.54
N ASN A 14 50.30 75.22 62.67
CA ASN A 14 49.23 75.00 63.64
C ASN A 14 47.82 74.94 63.00
N LEU A 15 47.72 74.49 61.75
CA LEU A 15 46.46 73.93 61.26
C LEU A 15 46.41 72.47 61.70
N LYS A 16 45.88 72.28 62.92
CA LYS A 16 45.34 71.00 63.39
C LYS A 16 44.49 70.43 62.26
N LEU A 17 44.91 69.28 61.73
CA LEU A 17 44.12 68.41 60.86
C LEU A 17 42.69 68.32 61.40
N GLN A 18 41.75 68.95 60.71
CA GLN A 18 40.34 68.68 60.90
C GLN A 18 40.07 67.27 60.34
N SER A 19 39.93 66.32 61.27
CA SER A 19 39.20 65.05 61.14
C SER A 19 39.28 64.32 59.79
N GLU A 20 40.33 63.51 59.60
CA GLU A 20 40.33 62.43 58.59
C GLU A 20 39.54 61.18 59.05
N ALA A 21 38.90 61.23 60.22
CA ALA A 21 38.23 60.09 60.86
C ALA A 21 36.93 59.61 60.16
N GLY A 22 36.57 60.17 58.98
CA GLY A 22 35.39 59.78 58.20
C GLY A 22 35.66 59.41 56.73
N GLN A 23 36.85 59.69 56.20
CA GLN A 23 37.16 59.39 54.78
C GLN A 23 37.30 57.89 54.54
N VAL A 24 37.90 57.16 55.49
CA VAL A 24 37.96 55.70 55.45
C VAL A 24 36.56 55.08 55.52
N SER A 25 35.64 55.66 56.30
CA SER A 25 34.25 55.19 56.38
C SER A 25 33.46 55.45 55.10
N ILE A 26 33.66 56.60 54.44
CA ILE A 26 33.03 56.92 53.16
C ILE A 26 33.61 56.03 52.04
N PHE A 27 34.93 55.84 52.02
CA PHE A 27 35.60 54.93 51.08
C PHE A 27 35.13 53.48 51.27
N LEU A 28 35.04 53.01 52.51
CA LEU A 28 34.59 51.65 52.84
C LEU A 28 33.09 51.46 52.53
N GLY A 29 32.26 52.49 52.76
CA GLY A 29 30.86 52.52 52.36
C GLY A 29 30.67 52.47 50.84
N MET A 30 31.46 53.24 50.08
CA MET A 30 31.42 53.21 48.61
C MET A 30 31.96 51.88 48.06
N SER A 31 33.05 51.34 48.62
CA SER A 31 33.58 50.04 48.19
C SER A 31 32.62 48.90 48.50
N LEU A 32 31.92 48.95 49.65
CA LEU A 32 30.91 47.95 50.01
C LEU A 32 29.71 47.99 49.05
N LEU A 33 29.22 49.19 48.70
CA LEU A 33 28.15 49.35 47.70
C LEU A 33 28.56 48.80 46.33
N VAL A 34 29.79 49.05 45.90
CA VAL A 34 30.33 48.53 44.64
C VAL A 34 30.42 46.99 44.67
N VAL A 35 30.93 46.41 45.75
CA VAL A 35 31.02 44.94 45.91
C VAL A 35 29.63 44.29 45.94
N VAL A 36 28.67 44.85 46.67
CA VAL A 36 27.28 44.35 46.72
C VAL A 36 26.63 44.43 45.33
N THR A 37 26.86 45.50 44.58
CA THR A 37 26.34 45.66 43.21
C THR A 37 26.93 44.61 42.26
N PHE A 38 28.25 44.34 42.35
CA PHE A 38 28.88 43.28 41.55
C PHE A 38 28.36 41.88 41.92
N ILE A 39 28.15 41.60 43.20
CA ILE A 39 27.57 40.31 43.64
C ILE A 39 26.14 40.16 43.10
N ALA A 40 25.31 41.20 43.23
CA ALA A 40 23.94 41.20 42.70
C ALA A 40 23.92 40.99 41.17
N PHE A 41 24.84 41.62 40.45
CA PHE A 41 25.01 41.44 39.01
C PHE A 41 25.40 40.00 38.65
N ILE A 42 26.43 39.44 39.29
CA ILE A 42 26.88 38.06 39.04
C ILE A 42 25.76 37.06 39.32
N VAL A 43 25.01 37.25 40.40
CA VAL A 43 23.86 36.40 40.75
C VAL A 43 22.76 36.49 39.68
N ASN A 44 22.41 37.70 39.24
CA ASN A 44 21.40 37.89 38.19
C ASN A 44 21.84 37.27 36.85
N VAL A 45 23.10 37.42 36.45
CA VAL A 45 23.64 36.79 35.24
C VAL A 45 23.60 35.27 35.36
N GLY A 46 23.98 34.71 36.51
CA GLY A 46 23.90 33.27 36.76
C GLY A 46 22.48 32.72 36.68
N LEU A 47 21.51 33.42 37.28
CA LEU A 47 20.09 33.06 37.20
C LEU A 47 19.53 33.19 35.77
N PHE A 48 19.94 34.22 35.03
CA PHE A 48 19.56 34.43 33.63
C PHE A 48 20.07 33.31 32.71
N VAL A 49 21.36 32.93 32.84
CA VAL A 49 21.93 31.82 32.06
C VAL A 49 21.22 30.51 32.39
N LYS A 50 20.95 30.25 33.68
CA LYS A 50 20.17 29.08 34.11
C LYS A 50 18.76 29.07 33.50
N ALA A 51 18.06 30.20 33.54
CA ALA A 51 16.74 30.34 32.95
C ALA A 51 16.76 30.09 31.44
N LYS A 52 17.77 30.60 30.72
CA LYS A 52 17.93 30.34 29.28
C LYS A 52 18.18 28.87 28.96
N ILE A 53 19.06 28.19 29.72
CA ILE A 53 19.32 26.75 29.54
C ILE A 53 18.06 25.94 29.83
N ASN A 54 17.32 26.27 30.88
CA ASN A 54 16.07 25.60 31.21
C ASN A 54 15.01 25.80 30.12
N LEU A 55 14.90 27.01 29.56
CA LEU A 55 14.01 27.27 28.43
C LEU A 55 14.39 26.43 27.21
N GLN A 56 15.68 26.39 26.86
CA GLN A 56 16.15 25.59 25.73
C GLN A 56 15.84 24.10 25.92
N ASN A 57 16.18 23.53 27.08
CA ASN A 57 15.90 22.12 27.38
C ASN A 57 14.40 21.78 27.28
N ALA A 58 13.54 22.71 27.68
CA ALA A 58 12.11 22.53 27.59
C ALA A 58 11.57 22.63 26.16
N VAL A 59 12.06 23.59 25.37
CA VAL A 59 11.70 23.71 23.96
C VAL A 59 12.23 22.52 23.15
N ASP A 60 13.41 22.00 23.49
CA ASP A 60 13.93 20.74 22.95
C ASP A 60 13.02 19.56 23.29
N ALA A 61 12.57 19.46 24.55
CA ALA A 61 11.63 18.43 24.96
C ALA A 61 10.26 18.57 24.27
N ALA A 62 9.80 19.79 23.95
CA ALA A 62 8.59 20.02 23.17
C ALA A 62 8.76 19.57 21.71
N ALA A 63 9.85 19.97 21.05
CA ALA A 63 10.14 19.56 19.68
C ALA A 63 10.22 18.03 19.58
N TYR A 64 10.92 17.39 20.51
CA TYR A 64 11.02 15.94 20.56
C TYR A 64 9.66 15.26 20.76
N ALA A 65 8.85 15.76 21.71
CA ALA A 65 7.54 15.17 21.99
C ALA A 65 6.55 15.31 20.81
N GLY A 66 6.52 16.48 20.16
CA GLY A 66 5.67 16.68 18.98
C GLY A 66 6.12 15.82 17.79
N ALA A 67 7.41 15.75 17.50
CA ALA A 67 7.93 14.85 16.47
C ALA A 67 7.69 13.36 16.81
N ALA A 68 7.68 12.99 18.09
CA ALA A 68 7.34 11.63 18.52
C ALA A 68 5.88 11.25 18.21
N THR A 69 4.94 12.20 18.31
CA THR A 69 3.54 11.96 17.89
C THR A 69 3.45 11.69 16.39
N GLN A 70 4.15 12.47 15.56
CA GLN A 70 4.24 12.26 14.12
C GLN A 70 4.90 10.91 13.79
N ALA A 71 5.96 10.52 14.52
CA ALA A 71 6.62 9.22 14.37
C ALA A 71 5.67 8.04 14.67
N ARG A 72 4.84 8.16 15.71
CA ARG A 72 3.83 7.15 16.00
C ARG A 72 2.84 6.98 14.84
N GLN A 73 2.34 8.09 14.28
CA GLN A 73 1.42 8.02 13.13
C GLN A 73 2.09 7.45 11.88
N LEU A 74 3.35 7.81 11.61
CA LEU A 74 4.11 7.22 10.50
C LEU A 74 4.34 5.71 10.67
N THR A 75 4.45 5.23 11.92
CA THR A 75 4.52 3.79 12.22
C THR A 75 3.22 3.09 11.86
N ASN A 76 2.06 3.65 12.27
CA ASN A 76 0.74 3.12 11.90
C ASN A 76 0.55 3.09 10.38
N ILE A 77 0.96 4.16 9.69
CA ILE A 77 0.93 4.26 8.21
C ILE A 77 1.80 3.17 7.57
N GLY A 78 3.01 2.93 8.09
CA GLY A 78 3.90 1.87 7.60
C GLY A 78 3.31 0.47 7.78
N HIS A 79 2.74 0.18 8.95
CA HIS A 79 2.07 -1.11 9.23
C HIS A 79 0.84 -1.30 8.34
N LEU A 80 0.06 -0.25 8.12
CA LEU A 80 -1.13 -0.31 7.27
C LEU A 80 -0.77 -0.54 5.79
N ASN A 81 0.33 0.04 5.31
CA ASN A 81 0.84 -0.21 3.96
C ASN A 81 1.36 -1.65 3.79
N TRP A 82 1.94 -2.25 4.83
CA TRP A 82 2.25 -3.69 4.83
C TRP A 82 0.98 -4.55 4.77
N GLU A 83 -0.12 -4.10 5.38
CA GLU A 83 -1.40 -4.79 5.27
C GLU A 83 -1.99 -4.74 3.86
N MET A 84 -1.82 -3.63 3.12
CA MET A 84 -2.18 -3.57 1.70
C MET A 84 -1.39 -4.61 0.88
N ARG A 85 -0.11 -4.79 1.20
CA ARG A 85 0.73 -5.85 0.62
C ARG A 85 0.22 -7.25 1.00
N ASN A 86 -0.24 -7.48 2.22
CA ASN A 86 -0.82 -8.75 2.64
C ASN A 86 -2.13 -9.07 1.89
N THR A 87 -2.99 -8.07 1.66
CA THR A 87 -4.19 -8.21 0.81
C THR A 87 -3.82 -8.62 -0.60
N TYR A 88 -2.77 -8.03 -1.17
CA TYR A 88 -2.26 -8.43 -2.48
C TYR A 88 -1.73 -9.88 -2.50
N LYS A 89 -0.94 -10.29 -1.49
CA LYS A 89 -0.48 -11.70 -1.36
C LYS A 89 -1.65 -12.69 -1.31
N GLU A 90 -2.68 -12.38 -0.56
CA GLU A 90 -3.88 -13.21 -0.47
C GLU A 90 -4.60 -13.32 -1.82
N TRP A 91 -4.75 -12.20 -2.53
CA TRP A 91 -5.36 -12.19 -3.86
C TRP A 91 -4.56 -13.05 -4.84
N MET A 92 -3.24 -12.93 -4.81
CA MET A 92 -2.34 -13.76 -5.62
C MET A 92 -2.43 -15.24 -5.24
N LEU A 93 -2.63 -15.59 -3.97
CA LEU A 93 -2.81 -16.98 -3.56
C LEU A 93 -4.10 -17.55 -4.17
N LYS A 94 -5.20 -16.79 -4.09
CA LYS A 94 -6.47 -17.15 -4.71
C LYS A 94 -6.32 -17.33 -6.22
N TYR A 95 -5.69 -16.37 -6.89
CA TYR A 95 -5.52 -16.40 -8.34
C TYR A 95 -4.57 -17.50 -8.83
N TYR A 96 -3.33 -17.51 -8.34
CA TYR A 96 -2.26 -18.38 -8.84
C TYR A 96 -2.30 -19.80 -8.31
N VAL A 97 -2.79 -20.00 -7.08
CA VAL A 97 -2.79 -21.32 -6.45
C VAL A 97 -4.18 -21.93 -6.51
N PHE A 98 -5.19 -21.32 -5.86
CA PHE A 98 -6.52 -21.92 -5.79
C PHE A 98 -7.26 -21.93 -7.12
N GLY A 99 -7.10 -20.89 -7.93
CA GLY A 99 -7.68 -20.79 -9.26
C GLY A 99 -7.05 -21.76 -10.28
N ASN A 100 -5.80 -22.17 -10.07
CA ASN A 100 -5.06 -23.05 -10.99
C ASN A 100 -4.75 -24.43 -10.38
N ILE A 101 -5.36 -24.77 -9.25
CA ILE A 101 -5.05 -26.01 -8.53
C ILE A 101 -5.45 -27.27 -9.31
N GLY A 102 -6.28 -27.10 -10.34
CA GLY A 102 -6.59 -28.16 -11.28
C GLY A 102 -5.43 -28.59 -12.17
N LEU A 103 -4.33 -27.85 -12.17
CA LEU A 103 -3.13 -28.17 -12.96
C LEU A 103 -2.13 -28.99 -12.14
N ASP A 104 -1.70 -30.12 -12.70
CA ASP A 104 -0.64 -30.97 -12.13
C ASP A 104 0.65 -30.18 -11.86
N SER A 105 1.00 -29.20 -12.71
CA SER A 105 2.19 -28.35 -12.57
C SER A 105 2.17 -27.45 -11.33
N ILE A 106 0.98 -27.21 -10.76
CA ILE A 106 0.76 -26.42 -9.55
C ILE A 106 0.67 -27.31 -8.31
N GLU A 107 0.10 -28.51 -8.46
CA GLU A 107 0.09 -29.51 -7.40
C GLU A 107 1.50 -30.03 -7.10
N ASN A 108 2.23 -30.38 -8.16
CA ASN A 108 3.56 -30.96 -8.10
C ASN A 108 4.55 -30.13 -8.95
N PRO A 109 5.05 -28.99 -8.44
CA PRO A 109 5.95 -28.12 -9.19
C PRO A 109 7.24 -28.80 -9.69
N ASP A 110 7.75 -29.77 -8.91
CA ASP A 110 8.92 -30.60 -9.26
C ASP A 110 8.54 -31.95 -9.89
N GLY A 111 7.24 -32.16 -10.14
CA GLY A 111 6.71 -33.40 -10.69
C GLY A 111 7.04 -33.57 -12.17
N THR A 112 6.91 -34.81 -12.61
CA THR A 112 6.87 -35.17 -14.02
C THR A 112 5.46 -35.52 -14.41
N ASP A 113 5.11 -35.32 -15.68
CA ASP A 113 3.85 -35.78 -16.23
C ASP A 113 3.65 -37.28 -15.92
N SER A 114 2.57 -37.61 -15.18
CA SER A 114 2.23 -38.97 -14.77
C SER A 114 1.52 -39.79 -15.86
N GLY A 115 1.36 -39.22 -17.06
CA GLY A 115 0.72 -39.84 -18.20
C GLY A 115 1.43 -41.09 -18.75
N ASN A 116 0.74 -41.80 -19.64
CA ASN A 116 1.27 -43.01 -20.29
C ASN A 116 2.66 -42.73 -20.92
N PRO A 117 3.73 -43.48 -20.53
CA PRO A 117 5.10 -43.24 -20.99
C PRO A 117 5.26 -43.25 -22.51
N SER A 118 4.34 -43.92 -23.21
CA SER A 118 4.33 -44.06 -24.67
C SER A 118 3.96 -42.77 -25.40
N CYS A 119 3.44 -41.77 -24.69
CA CYS A 119 2.94 -40.54 -25.29
C CYS A 119 3.82 -39.33 -25.03
N ASN A 120 4.62 -39.37 -23.96
CA ASN A 120 5.36 -38.23 -23.48
C ASN A 120 6.64 -38.55 -22.70
N GLY A 121 6.82 -39.75 -22.14
CA GLY A 121 7.93 -40.00 -21.20
C GLY A 121 7.90 -39.09 -19.95
N ASN A 122 8.86 -39.29 -19.04
CA ASN A 122 9.00 -38.56 -17.76
C ASN A 122 9.44 -37.09 -17.97
N VAL A 123 8.68 -36.28 -18.71
CA VAL A 123 8.99 -34.85 -18.92
C VAL A 123 8.62 -34.07 -17.65
N PRO A 124 9.51 -33.19 -17.16
CA PRO A 124 9.17 -32.29 -16.06
C PRO A 124 7.94 -31.44 -16.39
N LEU A 125 7.02 -31.30 -15.45
CA LEU A 125 5.82 -30.45 -15.60
C LEU A 125 6.20 -28.97 -15.80
N ASN A 126 7.33 -28.57 -15.21
CA ASN A 126 7.96 -27.27 -15.35
C ASN A 126 9.40 -27.45 -15.88
N PRO A 127 9.60 -27.56 -17.21
CA PRO A 127 10.89 -27.93 -17.80
C PRO A 127 11.93 -26.79 -17.82
N SER A 128 11.62 -25.63 -17.23
CA SER A 128 12.51 -24.47 -17.12
C SER A 128 12.46 -23.88 -15.70
N ASN A 129 13.26 -22.84 -15.42
CA ASN A 129 13.19 -22.10 -14.15
C ASN A 129 11.90 -21.25 -14.01
N THR A 130 10.86 -21.48 -14.82
CA THR A 130 9.60 -20.74 -14.82
C THR A 130 8.41 -21.68 -14.60
N MET A 131 7.34 -21.16 -14.02
CA MET A 131 6.11 -21.91 -13.81
C MET A 131 5.29 -22.06 -15.09
N ASN A 132 4.66 -23.22 -15.25
CA ASN A 132 3.79 -23.55 -16.37
C ASN A 132 2.31 -23.59 -15.95
N PHE A 133 1.52 -22.67 -16.47
CA PHE A 133 0.06 -22.55 -16.32
C PHE A 133 -0.70 -22.97 -17.59
N ARG A 134 -0.03 -23.63 -18.54
CA ARG A 134 -0.67 -24.09 -19.76
C ARG A 134 -1.59 -25.28 -19.50
N LEU A 135 -2.75 -25.26 -20.13
CA LEU A 135 -3.68 -26.39 -20.19
C LEU A 135 -3.11 -27.50 -21.07
N ARG A 136 -3.34 -28.76 -20.68
CA ARG A 136 -2.89 -29.95 -21.40
C ARG A 136 -3.86 -30.32 -22.52
N GLN A 137 -3.35 -31.07 -23.48
CA GLN A 137 -4.18 -31.60 -24.56
C GLN A 137 -4.93 -32.84 -24.10
N PHE A 138 -6.14 -33.04 -24.63
CA PHE A 138 -6.89 -34.28 -24.42
C PHE A 138 -6.24 -35.44 -25.18
N ARG A 139 -5.98 -36.57 -24.51
CA ARG A 139 -5.22 -37.69 -25.11
C ARG A 139 -5.91 -39.05 -24.98
N GLY A 140 -6.76 -39.25 -23.97
CA GLY A 140 -7.32 -40.56 -23.63
C GLY A 140 -6.25 -41.58 -23.19
N ALA A 141 -6.67 -42.80 -22.82
CA ALA A 141 -5.79 -43.78 -22.15
C ALA A 141 -4.55 -44.22 -22.96
N ASN A 142 -4.64 -44.21 -24.29
CA ASN A 142 -3.59 -44.66 -25.21
C ASN A 142 -3.15 -43.56 -26.19
N CYS A 143 -3.40 -42.29 -25.88
CA CYS A 143 -3.06 -41.13 -26.73
C CYS A 143 -3.70 -41.15 -28.12
N GLN A 144 -4.84 -41.85 -28.21
CA GLN A 144 -5.60 -42.04 -29.44
C GLN A 144 -6.41 -40.81 -29.85
N HIS A 145 -6.53 -39.82 -28.96
CA HIS A 145 -7.31 -38.59 -29.14
C HIS A 145 -6.45 -37.31 -29.15
N HIS A 146 -5.13 -37.47 -29.25
CA HIS A 146 -4.20 -36.35 -29.37
C HIS A 146 -4.41 -35.59 -30.68
N ASP A 147 -4.61 -34.27 -30.59
CA ASP A 147 -4.69 -33.36 -31.72
C ASP A 147 -3.53 -32.34 -31.63
N PRO A 148 -2.56 -32.35 -32.57
CA PRO A 148 -1.41 -31.46 -32.51
C PRO A 148 -1.75 -29.99 -32.79
N GLU A 149 -2.92 -29.68 -33.36
CA GLU A 149 -3.32 -28.30 -33.70
C GLU A 149 -4.01 -27.58 -32.53
N ILE A 150 -4.50 -28.33 -31.54
CA ILE A 150 -5.25 -27.81 -30.38
C ILE A 150 -4.35 -27.87 -29.15
N TYR A 151 -3.81 -26.73 -28.71
CA TYR A 151 -2.97 -26.62 -27.52
C TYR A 151 -3.02 -25.20 -26.92
N ASP A 152 -2.65 -25.08 -25.64
CA ASP A 152 -2.56 -23.78 -24.98
C ASP A 152 -1.30 -23.03 -25.42
N ARG A 153 -1.47 -21.94 -26.18
CA ARG A 153 -0.35 -21.19 -26.78
C ARG A 153 0.31 -20.28 -25.77
N PHE A 154 -0.44 -19.73 -24.83
CA PHE A 154 0.02 -18.69 -23.92
C PHE A 154 0.08 -19.19 -22.47
N ASN A 155 1.25 -19.00 -21.85
CA ASN A 155 1.47 -19.37 -20.45
C ASN A 155 0.86 -18.33 -19.51
N VAL A 156 -0.47 -18.38 -19.37
CA VAL A 156 -1.24 -17.43 -18.56
C VAL A 156 -2.00 -18.18 -17.47
N PRO A 157 -1.87 -17.80 -16.19
CA PRO A 157 -2.70 -18.33 -15.10
C PRO A 157 -4.18 -18.02 -15.35
N SER A 158 -5.07 -18.98 -15.15
CA SER A 158 -6.50 -18.80 -15.37
C SER A 158 -7.31 -19.49 -14.28
N ILE A 159 -8.27 -18.76 -13.68
CA ILE A 159 -9.15 -19.30 -12.66
C ILE A 159 -10.08 -20.33 -13.31
N CYS A 160 -9.95 -21.58 -12.89
CA CYS A 160 -10.82 -22.68 -13.26
C CYS A 160 -11.11 -23.57 -12.04
N ILE A 161 -12.39 -23.68 -11.68
CA ILE A 161 -12.84 -24.39 -10.49
C ILE A 161 -13.52 -25.69 -10.90
N HIS A 162 -12.91 -26.81 -10.52
CA HIS A 162 -13.46 -28.14 -10.72
C HIS A 162 -12.92 -29.15 -9.70
N TYR A 163 -13.51 -29.16 -8.49
CA TYR A 163 -13.04 -29.99 -7.38
C TYR A 163 -13.71 -31.37 -7.32
N GLY A 164 -12.94 -32.38 -6.89
CA GLY A 164 -13.49 -33.68 -6.46
C GLY A 164 -13.97 -34.62 -7.57
N SER A 165 -13.65 -34.33 -8.84
CA SER A 165 -13.92 -35.24 -9.96
C SER A 165 -12.65 -36.00 -10.36
N SER A 166 -12.79 -37.27 -10.75
CA SER A 166 -11.69 -38.07 -11.29
C SER A 166 -11.20 -37.62 -12.67
N ASN A 167 -12.00 -36.82 -13.39
CA ASN A 167 -11.63 -36.24 -14.69
C ASN A 167 -11.69 -34.72 -14.59
N ASN A 168 -10.54 -34.06 -14.57
CA ASN A 168 -10.48 -32.62 -14.40
C ASN A 168 -10.58 -31.87 -15.73
N ILE A 169 -11.70 -31.17 -15.98
CA ILE A 169 -11.84 -30.32 -17.17
C ILE A 169 -10.88 -29.12 -17.13
N CYS A 170 -10.52 -28.63 -15.94
CA CYS A 170 -9.63 -27.49 -15.77
C CYS A 170 -8.16 -27.77 -16.13
N GLU A 171 -7.82 -29.04 -16.38
CA GLU A 171 -6.48 -29.42 -16.83
C GLU A 171 -6.39 -29.47 -18.36
N ILE A 172 -7.52 -29.42 -19.08
CA ILE A 172 -7.60 -29.79 -20.49
C ILE A 172 -8.05 -28.60 -21.34
N VAL A 173 -7.32 -28.32 -22.44
CA VAL A 173 -7.61 -27.22 -23.38
C VAL A 173 -8.98 -27.34 -24.01
N SER A 174 -9.32 -28.54 -24.48
CA SER A 174 -10.59 -28.82 -25.13
C SER A 174 -11.02 -30.26 -24.89
N LEU A 175 -12.27 -30.44 -24.47
CA LEU A 175 -12.91 -31.75 -24.40
C LEU A 175 -13.62 -32.08 -25.72
N PRO A 176 -13.31 -33.21 -26.38
CA PRO A 176 -13.93 -33.59 -27.64
C PRO A 176 -15.47 -33.65 -27.58
N GLY A 177 -16.13 -33.32 -28.69
CA GLY A 177 -17.58 -33.40 -28.85
C GLY A 177 -18.10 -34.84 -28.97
N LEU A 178 -19.42 -34.98 -29.06
CA LEU A 178 -20.09 -36.25 -29.27
C LEU A 178 -20.23 -36.52 -30.79
N PRO A 179 -19.82 -37.70 -31.29
CA PRO A 179 -19.95 -38.03 -32.70
C PRO A 179 -21.41 -38.25 -33.08
N ARG A 180 -21.86 -37.69 -34.21
CA ARG A 180 -23.14 -38.06 -34.82
C ARG A 180 -22.97 -39.31 -35.68
N PHE A 181 -23.74 -40.36 -35.40
CA PHE A 181 -23.75 -41.56 -36.24
C PHE A 181 -24.86 -41.44 -37.28
N ASN A 182 -24.51 -41.58 -38.57
CA ASN A 182 -25.51 -41.62 -39.64
C ASN A 182 -26.43 -42.84 -39.43
N THR A 183 -27.72 -42.59 -39.13
CA THR A 183 -28.69 -43.67 -38.91
C THR A 183 -29.01 -44.38 -40.22
N VAL A 184 -28.97 -45.72 -40.20
CA VAL A 184 -29.25 -46.56 -41.37
C VAL A 184 -30.78 -46.69 -41.55
N GLY A 185 -31.38 -45.75 -42.30
CA GLY A 185 -32.56 -46.00 -43.15
C GLY A 185 -33.88 -46.49 -42.54
N LEU A 186 -34.24 -46.14 -41.30
CA LEU A 186 -35.58 -46.37 -40.74
C LEU A 186 -36.18 -45.07 -40.17
N PRO A 187 -37.18 -44.43 -40.83
CA PRO A 187 -37.65 -43.08 -40.52
C PRO A 187 -38.06 -42.84 -39.05
N SER A 188 -38.74 -43.83 -38.44
CA SER A 188 -39.21 -43.73 -37.04
C SER A 188 -38.08 -43.84 -36.01
N ILE A 189 -36.99 -44.56 -36.33
CA ILE A 189 -35.85 -44.75 -35.43
C ILE A 189 -34.86 -43.61 -35.61
N SER A 190 -34.70 -43.10 -36.83
CA SER A 190 -33.85 -41.95 -37.12
C SER A 190 -34.35 -40.68 -36.43
N GLU A 191 -35.65 -40.38 -36.44
CA GLU A 191 -36.20 -39.19 -35.78
C GLU A 191 -36.02 -39.22 -34.25
N GLN A 192 -36.24 -40.39 -33.62
CA GLN A 192 -36.08 -40.55 -32.17
C GLN A 192 -34.60 -40.53 -31.76
N HIS A 193 -33.71 -41.10 -32.58
CA HIS A 193 -32.27 -41.09 -32.32
C HIS A 193 -31.67 -39.69 -32.46
N GLU A 194 -32.02 -38.94 -33.51
CA GLU A 194 -31.58 -37.55 -33.69
C GLU A 194 -32.11 -36.64 -32.58
N SER A 195 -33.37 -36.80 -32.17
CA SER A 195 -33.94 -36.05 -31.04
C SER A 195 -33.20 -36.33 -29.73
N PHE A 196 -32.87 -37.60 -29.45
CA PHE A 196 -32.10 -37.98 -28.28
C PHE A 196 -30.66 -37.41 -28.32
N LEU A 197 -29.98 -37.51 -29.47
CA LEU A 197 -28.64 -36.94 -29.65
C LEU A 197 -28.65 -35.42 -29.50
N ASN A 198 -29.63 -34.73 -30.07
CA ASN A 198 -29.80 -33.28 -29.93
C ASN A 198 -29.95 -32.88 -28.45
N ASN A 199 -30.73 -33.63 -27.67
CA ASN A 199 -30.88 -33.35 -26.23
C ASN A 199 -29.58 -33.56 -25.45
N ILE A 200 -28.80 -34.60 -25.76
CA ILE A 200 -27.50 -34.82 -25.10
C ILE A 200 -26.51 -33.72 -25.49
N VAL A 201 -26.41 -33.37 -26.77
CA VAL A 201 -25.53 -32.31 -27.26
C VAL A 201 -25.91 -30.96 -26.63
N ALA A 202 -27.20 -30.65 -26.53
CA ALA A 202 -27.68 -29.45 -25.85
C ALA A 202 -27.34 -29.45 -24.36
N THR A 203 -27.56 -30.56 -23.65
CA THR A 203 -27.24 -30.69 -22.22
C THR A 203 -25.73 -30.52 -21.98
N LYS A 204 -24.89 -31.16 -22.80
CA LYS A 204 -23.42 -31.03 -22.71
C LYS A 204 -22.95 -29.61 -23.04
N SER A 205 -23.55 -28.98 -24.05
CA SER A 205 -23.22 -27.60 -24.43
C SER A 205 -23.61 -26.61 -23.33
N ASN A 206 -24.76 -26.83 -22.68
CA ASN A 206 -25.19 -26.01 -21.55
C ASN A 206 -24.27 -26.19 -20.33
N ASP A 207 -23.93 -27.42 -19.91
CA ASP A 207 -23.01 -27.65 -18.78
C ASP A 207 -21.62 -27.04 -19.05
N CYS A 208 -21.15 -27.11 -20.30
CA CYS A 208 -19.91 -26.45 -20.72
C CYS A 208 -20.00 -24.92 -20.49
N SER A 209 -21.04 -24.26 -21.00
CA SER A 209 -21.19 -22.80 -20.86
C SER A 209 -21.51 -22.34 -19.44
N GLU A 210 -22.27 -23.10 -18.65
CA GLU A 210 -22.60 -22.76 -17.25
C GLU A 210 -21.35 -22.69 -16.35
N ARG A 211 -20.32 -23.50 -16.62
CA ARG A 211 -19.04 -23.45 -15.89
C ARG A 211 -18.30 -22.12 -16.09
N SER A 212 -18.48 -21.46 -17.22
CA SER A 212 -17.93 -20.12 -17.46
C SER A 212 -18.45 -19.11 -16.44
N ALA A 213 -19.73 -19.20 -16.09
CA ALA A 213 -20.36 -18.33 -15.09
C ALA A 213 -19.80 -18.59 -13.68
N VAL A 214 -19.51 -19.85 -13.33
CA VAL A 214 -18.89 -20.22 -12.05
C VAL A 214 -17.47 -19.65 -11.93
N ASN A 215 -16.65 -19.81 -12.99
CA ASN A 215 -15.28 -19.30 -13.02
C ASN A 215 -15.23 -17.77 -12.98
N GLN A 216 -16.10 -17.10 -13.73
CA GLN A 216 -16.25 -15.65 -13.69
C GLN A 216 -16.73 -15.18 -12.31
N GLY A 217 -17.74 -15.86 -11.74
CA GLY A 217 -18.27 -15.54 -10.42
C GLY A 217 -17.22 -15.61 -9.32
N ALA A 218 -16.32 -16.61 -9.38
CA ALA A 218 -15.19 -16.69 -8.46
C ALA A 218 -14.18 -15.54 -8.65
N ALA A 219 -13.86 -15.20 -9.90
CA ALA A 219 -12.96 -14.10 -10.21
C ALA A 219 -13.51 -12.75 -9.69
N ILE A 220 -14.80 -12.49 -9.90
CA ILE A 220 -15.49 -11.30 -9.39
C ILE A 220 -15.53 -11.32 -7.85
N MET A 221 -15.87 -12.45 -7.23
CA MET A 221 -15.97 -12.56 -5.78
C MET A 221 -14.62 -12.34 -5.09
N TRP A 222 -13.55 -12.96 -5.56
CA TRP A 222 -12.22 -12.82 -4.98
C TRP A 222 -11.64 -11.41 -5.17
N THR A 223 -12.11 -10.67 -6.18
CA THR A 223 -11.65 -9.31 -6.47
C THR A 223 -12.51 -8.25 -5.78
N TYR A 224 -13.84 -8.38 -5.80
CA TYR A 224 -14.79 -7.32 -5.42
C TYR A 224 -15.78 -7.69 -4.32
N GLY A 225 -15.67 -8.88 -3.72
CA GLY A 225 -16.61 -9.31 -2.69
C GLY A 225 -16.51 -8.55 -1.37
N ILE A 226 -17.55 -8.64 -0.55
CA ILE A 226 -17.59 -8.07 0.82
C ILE A 226 -17.55 -9.15 1.90
N GLY A 227 -17.10 -10.36 1.55
CA GLY A 227 -17.10 -11.51 2.45
C GLY A 227 -18.46 -12.18 2.60
N LYS A 228 -19.27 -12.15 1.54
CA LYS A 228 -20.56 -12.84 1.40
C LYS A 228 -20.70 -13.34 -0.03
N ALA A 229 -21.44 -14.43 -0.21
CA ALA A 229 -21.69 -15.06 -1.51
C ALA A 229 -22.87 -14.42 -2.28
N ASP A 230 -23.28 -13.19 -1.94
CA ASP A 230 -24.51 -12.52 -2.43
C ASP A 230 -24.26 -11.48 -3.54
N ILE A 231 -23.08 -11.49 -4.17
CA ILE A 231 -22.68 -10.48 -5.17
C ILE A 231 -23.40 -10.67 -6.50
N LEU A 232 -23.46 -11.92 -6.97
CA LEU A 232 -24.07 -12.35 -8.22
C LEU A 232 -24.68 -13.75 -8.04
N PRO A 233 -25.77 -14.08 -8.77
CA PRO A 233 -26.32 -15.44 -8.75
C PRO A 233 -25.34 -16.45 -9.35
N GLY A 234 -25.23 -17.64 -8.74
CA GLY A 234 -24.40 -18.75 -9.23
C GLY A 234 -22.91 -18.71 -8.83
N VAL A 235 -22.51 -17.79 -7.94
CA VAL A 235 -21.13 -17.68 -7.45
C VAL A 235 -20.75 -18.88 -6.56
N PRO A 236 -19.60 -19.52 -6.78
CA PRO A 236 -19.16 -20.63 -5.95
C PRO A 236 -18.75 -20.17 -4.55
N GLN A 237 -18.98 -20.99 -3.52
CA GLN A 237 -18.75 -20.63 -2.12
C GLN A 237 -17.27 -20.70 -1.66
N ILE A 238 -16.30 -20.73 -2.58
CA ILE A 238 -14.89 -20.96 -2.25
C ILE A 238 -14.22 -19.66 -1.80
N ALA A 239 -13.75 -19.61 -0.56
CA ALA A 239 -13.23 -18.38 0.06
C ALA A 239 -14.24 -17.22 0.04
N SER A 240 -15.54 -17.53 -0.04
CA SER A 240 -16.63 -16.55 -0.19
C SER A 240 -16.83 -15.66 1.03
N THR A 241 -16.36 -16.11 2.18
CA THR A 241 -16.36 -15.33 3.43
C THR A 241 -15.27 -14.25 3.44
N ARG A 242 -14.27 -14.26 2.56
CA ARG A 242 -13.22 -13.23 2.55
C ARG A 242 -13.65 -12.01 1.73
N ILE A 243 -13.30 -10.82 2.22
CA ILE A 243 -13.45 -9.58 1.46
C ILE A 243 -12.55 -9.67 0.21
N GLY A 244 -13.05 -9.13 -0.91
CA GLY A 244 -12.34 -9.07 -2.17
C GLY A 244 -11.18 -8.09 -2.10
N ALA A 245 -10.13 -8.38 -2.86
CA ALA A 245 -8.87 -7.64 -2.79
C ALA A 245 -9.03 -6.14 -3.08
N TRP A 246 -9.87 -5.78 -4.06
CA TRP A 246 -10.10 -4.39 -4.45
C TRP A 246 -10.84 -3.61 -3.34
N VAL A 247 -11.88 -4.21 -2.76
CA VAL A 247 -12.66 -3.56 -1.68
C VAL A 247 -11.79 -3.35 -0.45
N GLU A 248 -11.00 -4.35 -0.06
CA GLU A 248 -10.08 -4.25 1.08
C GLU A 248 -8.96 -3.24 0.81
N ALA A 249 -8.40 -3.18 -0.40
CA ALA A 249 -7.38 -2.21 -0.78
C ALA A 249 -7.91 -0.76 -0.71
N ILE A 250 -9.14 -0.51 -1.17
CA ILE A 250 -9.79 0.81 -1.07
C ILE A 250 -10.07 1.16 0.40
N GLU A 251 -10.60 0.24 1.20
CA GLU A 251 -10.81 0.45 2.64
C GLU A 251 -9.50 0.87 3.34
N LEU A 252 -8.42 0.13 3.11
CA LEU A 252 -7.08 0.43 3.63
C LEU A 252 -6.56 1.78 3.13
N GLY A 253 -6.79 2.10 1.85
CA GLY A 253 -6.42 3.39 1.27
C GLY A 253 -7.15 4.57 1.91
N MET A 254 -8.45 4.42 2.18
CA MET A 254 -9.23 5.43 2.90
C MET A 254 -8.72 5.60 4.34
N ARG A 255 -8.42 4.51 5.04
CA ARG A 255 -7.79 4.55 6.38
C ARG A 255 -6.42 5.25 6.35
N MET A 256 -5.61 5.00 5.32
CA MET A 256 -4.33 5.69 5.11
C MET A 256 -4.51 7.21 4.97
N ARG A 257 -5.53 7.66 4.23
CA ARG A 257 -5.83 9.09 4.08
C ARG A 257 -6.27 9.76 5.38
N ASN A 258 -7.05 9.09 6.23
CA ASN A 258 -7.37 9.62 7.56
C ASN A 258 -6.11 9.78 8.43
N LEU A 259 -5.21 8.79 8.42
CA LEU A 259 -3.94 8.88 9.15
C LEU A 259 -3.05 10.02 8.62
N GLU A 260 -3.00 10.18 7.30
CA GLU A 260 -2.31 11.30 6.66
C GLU A 260 -2.92 12.65 7.05
N ALA A 261 -4.25 12.77 7.08
CA ALA A 261 -4.95 13.99 7.50
C ALA A 261 -4.65 14.34 8.97
N ILE A 262 -4.55 13.35 9.85
CA ILE A 262 -4.15 13.55 11.25
C ILE A 262 -2.71 14.12 11.32
N VAL A 263 -1.78 13.58 10.54
CA VAL A 263 -0.39 14.08 10.52
C VAL A 263 -0.31 15.50 9.99
N ASN A 264 -1.12 15.83 8.98
CA ASN A 264 -1.20 17.14 8.35
C ASN A 264 -2.17 18.12 9.04
N ALA A 265 -2.63 17.82 10.26
CA ALA A 265 -3.41 18.75 11.05
C ALA A 265 -2.72 20.13 11.06
N PRO A 266 -3.42 21.23 10.70
CA PRO A 266 -2.80 22.54 10.53
C PRO A 266 -1.96 22.96 11.74
N PRO A 267 -0.80 23.60 11.52
CA PRO A 267 0.03 24.09 12.60
C PRO A 267 -0.66 25.21 13.40
N ILE A 268 -0.54 25.18 14.72
CA ILE A 268 -1.03 26.23 15.63
C ILE A 268 0.02 27.34 15.71
N THR A 269 -0.21 28.42 14.96
CA THR A 269 0.68 29.60 14.91
C THR A 269 0.48 30.55 16.08
N ASP A 270 -0.68 30.49 16.73
CA ASP A 270 -0.96 31.28 17.93
C ASP A 270 -0.20 30.73 19.14
N PHE A 271 0.23 31.61 20.03
CA PHE A 271 0.85 31.20 21.28
C PHE A 271 -0.16 30.52 22.20
N VAL A 272 0.14 29.27 22.59
CA VAL A 272 -0.61 28.50 23.57
C VAL A 272 0.04 28.53 24.96
N CYS A 273 -0.78 28.54 26.01
CA CYS A 273 -0.32 28.60 27.40
C CYS A 273 -1.28 27.86 28.35
N ASN A 274 -0.86 27.67 29.60
CA ASN A 274 -1.70 27.04 30.61
C ASN A 274 -2.73 28.01 31.21
N ASP A 275 -2.30 29.25 31.47
CA ASP A 275 -3.13 30.30 32.06
C ASP A 275 -2.88 31.63 31.32
N PRO A 276 -3.86 32.13 30.54
CA PRO A 276 -3.73 33.40 29.83
C PRO A 276 -3.52 34.60 30.76
N SER A 277 -4.03 34.54 31.99
CA SER A 277 -3.93 35.64 32.96
C SER A 277 -2.55 35.79 33.58
N ALA A 278 -1.69 34.76 33.46
CA ALA A 278 -0.34 34.76 33.99
C ALA A 278 0.70 35.39 33.05
N THR A 279 0.36 35.58 31.77
CA THR A 279 1.29 36.11 30.75
C THR A 279 0.96 37.57 30.39
N THR A 280 1.98 38.40 30.12
CA THR A 280 1.72 39.80 29.76
C THR A 280 1.49 40.01 28.27
N SER A 281 1.85 39.01 27.47
CA SER A 281 1.88 39.11 26.01
C SER A 281 0.77 38.32 25.30
N GLY A 282 -0.25 37.86 26.04
CA GLY A 282 -1.43 37.14 25.52
C GLY A 282 -1.13 35.73 24.99
N CYS A 283 -2.08 34.82 25.17
CA CYS A 283 -2.03 33.45 24.66
C CYS A 283 -3.41 32.77 24.72
N VAL A 284 -3.59 31.71 23.92
CA VAL A 284 -4.78 30.87 23.93
C VAL A 284 -4.58 29.72 24.95
N PRO A 285 -5.57 29.42 25.81
CA PRO A 285 -5.46 28.28 26.72
C PRO A 285 -5.27 26.96 25.97
N ILE A 286 -4.27 26.16 26.36
CA ILE A 286 -4.03 24.82 25.80
C ILE A 286 -5.24 23.89 26.00
N ALA A 287 -6.06 24.16 27.03
CA ALA A 287 -7.30 23.46 27.29
C ALA A 287 -8.25 23.44 26.08
N ASN A 288 -8.24 24.49 25.24
CA ASN A 288 -9.06 24.58 24.03
C ASN A 288 -8.70 23.55 22.96
N TYR A 289 -7.48 23.00 23.03
CA TYR A 289 -6.97 21.99 22.11
C TYR A 289 -6.98 20.59 22.72
N THR A 290 -7.59 20.38 23.89
CA THR A 290 -7.67 19.06 24.51
C THR A 290 -8.74 18.22 23.79
N GLU A 291 -8.32 17.06 23.29
CA GLU A 291 -9.22 16.13 22.61
C GLU A 291 -10.10 15.35 23.58
N ASN A 292 -11.34 15.07 23.15
CA ASN A 292 -12.22 14.14 23.85
C ASN A 292 -11.82 12.70 23.49
N ASN A 293 -12.14 11.72 24.36
CA ASN A 293 -11.78 10.31 24.15
C ASN A 293 -12.35 9.66 22.86
N ASN A 294 -13.25 10.34 22.14
CA ASN A 294 -13.91 9.85 20.93
C ASN A 294 -13.57 10.67 19.66
N SER A 295 -12.67 11.65 19.74
CA SER A 295 -12.24 12.44 18.56
C SER A 295 -10.92 11.90 17.99
N LEU A 296 -10.68 12.17 16.71
CA LEU A 296 -9.38 11.87 16.10
C LEU A 296 -8.27 12.76 16.69
N PRO A 297 -7.01 12.27 16.75
CA PRO A 297 -5.92 12.94 17.44
C PRO A 297 -5.25 14.08 16.64
N TYR A 298 -6.03 15.05 16.16
CA TYR A 298 -5.55 16.19 15.36
C TYR A 298 -4.65 17.16 16.14
N TYR A 299 -4.93 17.41 17.41
CA TYR A 299 -4.24 18.33 18.32
C TYR A 299 -3.32 17.64 19.33
N GLU A 300 -3.21 16.31 19.31
CA GLU A 300 -2.30 15.57 20.19
C GLU A 300 -0.85 16.08 20.06
N ARG A 301 -0.41 16.44 18.85
CA ARG A 301 0.94 16.96 18.57
C ARG A 301 1.29 18.18 19.45
N ILE A 302 0.47 19.23 19.40
CA ILE A 302 0.70 20.46 20.18
C ILE A 302 0.50 20.22 21.68
N ASN A 303 -0.47 19.39 22.07
CA ASN A 303 -0.69 19.03 23.47
C ASN A 303 0.53 18.35 24.09
N LYS A 304 1.08 17.33 23.43
CA LYS A 304 2.27 16.61 23.90
C LYS A 304 3.50 17.52 23.90
N ALA A 305 3.65 18.37 22.89
CA ALA A 305 4.73 19.36 22.85
C ALA A 305 4.64 20.34 24.04
N PHE A 306 3.48 20.96 24.26
CA PHE A 306 3.27 21.93 25.34
C PHE A 306 3.51 21.32 26.72
N PHE A 307 2.85 20.20 27.04
CA PHE A 307 2.99 19.59 28.37
C PHE A 307 4.39 19.01 28.60
N SER A 308 5.10 18.60 27.55
CA SER A 308 6.52 18.20 27.65
C SER A 308 7.40 19.39 28.04
N ALA A 309 7.28 20.53 27.36
CA ALA A 309 8.03 21.74 27.74
C ALA A 309 7.64 22.25 29.13
N TYR A 310 6.34 22.39 29.40
CA TYR A 310 5.83 22.91 30.66
C TYR A 310 6.35 22.11 31.86
N ARG A 311 6.41 20.78 31.75
CA ARG A 311 6.96 19.90 32.80
C ARG A 311 8.47 20.04 32.97
N ASN A 312 9.22 20.29 31.90
CA ASN A 312 10.68 20.49 31.96
C ASN A 312 11.09 21.89 32.46
N LEU A 313 10.24 22.91 32.27
CA LEU A 313 10.46 24.26 32.79
C LEU A 313 10.24 24.39 34.30
N SER A 314 9.44 23.50 34.90
CA SER A 314 8.93 23.66 36.25
C SER A 314 8.98 22.37 37.07
N GLY A 315 9.86 22.33 38.07
CA GLY A 315 9.95 21.25 39.06
C GLY A 315 9.84 21.78 40.50
N GLY A 316 9.11 21.07 41.36
CA GLY A 316 9.02 21.31 42.82
C GLY A 316 7.71 21.94 43.33
N ASN A 317 7.64 22.14 44.66
CA ASN A 317 6.48 22.65 45.43
C ASN A 317 5.98 24.05 44.99
N ALA A 318 6.71 24.76 44.11
CA ALA A 318 6.27 26.02 43.53
C ALA A 318 5.06 25.87 42.59
N LYS A 319 4.79 24.65 42.08
CA LYS A 319 3.57 24.31 41.31
C LYS A 319 2.28 24.34 42.13
N GLU A 320 2.37 24.05 43.43
CA GLU A 320 1.19 23.86 44.29
C GLU A 320 0.76 25.16 44.99
N GLY A 321 1.60 26.20 44.97
CA GLY A 321 1.39 27.46 45.69
C GLY A 321 0.78 28.62 44.89
N GLY A 322 0.52 28.46 43.59
CA GLY A 322 -0.12 29.50 42.77
C GLY A 322 0.71 30.78 42.55
N ASN A 323 2.04 30.71 42.62
CA ASN A 323 2.90 31.89 42.41
C ASN A 323 2.98 32.27 40.91
N SER A 324 2.31 33.37 40.53
CA SER A 324 2.26 33.96 39.16
C SER A 324 3.59 34.55 38.64
N LEU A 325 4.67 34.40 39.40
CA LEU A 325 6.02 34.85 39.07
C LEU A 325 6.95 33.71 38.63
N ASP A 326 6.46 32.46 38.63
CA ASP A 326 7.25 31.32 38.17
C ASP A 326 7.37 31.31 36.63
N MET A 327 8.57 31.02 36.14
CA MET A 327 8.90 30.96 34.71
C MET A 327 8.03 29.94 33.96
N GLY A 328 7.61 28.85 34.63
CA GLY A 328 6.67 27.88 34.08
C GLY A 328 5.27 28.43 33.89
N SER A 329 4.77 29.27 34.81
CA SER A 329 3.42 29.87 34.72
C SER A 329 3.28 30.86 33.56
N ARG A 330 4.40 31.47 33.15
CA ARG A 330 4.47 32.45 32.05
C ARG A 330 4.92 31.85 30.72
N PHE A 331 5.06 30.52 30.67
CA PHE A 331 5.50 29.85 29.46
C PHE A 331 4.41 29.83 28.40
N ARG A 332 4.80 30.17 27.18
CA ARG A 332 3.98 30.04 25.98
C ARG A 332 4.75 29.36 24.86
N LEU A 333 4.04 28.60 24.04
CA LEU A 333 4.59 27.82 22.93
C LEU A 333 3.80 28.11 21.66
N ARG A 334 4.43 28.12 20.49
CA ARG A 334 3.74 28.04 19.20
C ARG A 334 4.47 27.11 18.23
N GLU A 335 3.75 26.56 17.27
CA GLU A 335 4.33 25.77 16.18
C GLU A 335 4.88 26.71 15.10
N ILE A 336 6.04 26.37 14.54
CA ILE A 336 6.61 27.07 13.39
C ILE A 336 6.11 26.36 12.13
N PRO A 337 5.24 26.98 11.32
CA PRO A 337 4.58 26.30 10.22
C PRO A 337 5.54 26.08 9.03
N PRO A 338 5.62 24.86 8.47
CA PRO A 338 6.16 24.68 7.12
C PRO A 338 5.19 25.30 6.09
N PRO A 339 5.67 25.82 4.95
CA PRO A 339 4.80 26.18 3.85
C PRO A 339 4.15 24.90 3.31
N PRO A 340 2.81 24.86 3.17
CA PRO A 340 2.10 23.67 2.73
C PRO A 340 2.35 23.43 1.24
N LEU A 341 2.48 22.15 0.87
CA LEU A 341 2.29 21.73 -0.51
C LEU A 341 0.79 21.61 -0.77
N LEU A 342 0.35 22.17 -1.90
CA LEU A 342 -1.04 22.15 -2.36
C LEU A 342 -1.11 21.32 -3.64
N PRO A 343 -1.35 19.99 -3.55
CA PRO A 343 -1.57 19.16 -4.73
C PRO A 343 -2.89 19.54 -5.40
N GLU A 344 -2.96 19.34 -6.71
CA GLU A 344 -4.22 19.46 -7.44
C GLU A 344 -5.15 18.31 -7.06
N VAL A 345 -6.47 18.50 -7.17
CA VAL A 345 -7.46 17.44 -6.87
C VAL A 345 -7.26 16.22 -7.78
N THR A 346 -6.70 16.43 -8.96
CA THR A 346 -6.36 15.38 -9.92
C THR A 346 -5.10 14.60 -9.57
N ASP A 347 -4.29 15.07 -8.62
CA ASP A 347 -3.01 14.44 -8.28
C ASP A 347 -3.18 13.14 -7.47
N LEU A 348 -2.21 12.24 -7.59
CA LEU A 348 -2.11 11.02 -6.79
C LEU A 348 -1.87 11.30 -5.30
N SER A 349 -1.43 12.51 -4.97
CA SER A 349 -1.35 13.04 -3.59
C SER A 349 -2.74 13.41 -3.02
N ALA A 350 -3.70 13.73 -3.89
CA ALA A 350 -5.09 14.04 -3.54
C ALA A 350 -6.03 12.83 -3.71
N PHE A 351 -5.60 11.76 -4.35
CA PHE A 351 -6.41 10.56 -4.61
C PHE A 351 -7.14 10.02 -3.36
N LEU A 352 -8.46 9.79 -3.46
CA LEU A 352 -9.39 9.44 -2.35
C LEU A 352 -9.63 10.54 -1.30
N ILE A 353 -9.05 11.73 -1.42
CA ILE A 353 -9.35 12.85 -0.53
C ILE A 353 -10.50 13.67 -1.14
N PRO A 354 -11.56 14.00 -0.37
CA PRO A 354 -12.63 14.86 -0.87
C PRO A 354 -12.08 16.21 -1.37
N ALA A 355 -12.57 16.71 -2.51
CA ALA A 355 -12.03 17.89 -3.19
C ALA A 355 -12.03 19.18 -2.34
N ASP A 356 -12.98 19.33 -1.42
CA ASP A 356 -13.10 20.51 -0.54
C ASP A 356 -12.43 20.30 0.83
N SER A 357 -11.67 19.22 1.01
CA SER A 357 -11.08 18.87 2.30
C SER A 357 -9.84 19.70 2.64
N PRO A 358 -9.71 20.22 3.88
CA PRO A 358 -8.49 20.86 4.34
C PRO A 358 -7.28 19.91 4.35
N ALA A 359 -7.50 18.59 4.29
CA ALA A 359 -6.42 17.59 4.22
C ALA A 359 -5.67 17.55 2.89
N LEU A 360 -6.14 18.30 1.88
CA LEU A 360 -5.35 18.58 0.68
C LEU A 360 -4.13 19.43 1.01
N GLN A 361 -4.16 20.23 2.09
CA GLN A 361 -2.99 21.02 2.51
C GLN A 361 -1.96 20.12 3.21
N LYS A 362 -0.84 19.85 2.55
CA LYS A 362 0.20 18.93 3.05
C LYS A 362 1.31 19.72 3.75
N TYR A 363 1.26 19.78 5.08
CA TYR A 363 2.28 20.45 5.88
C TYR A 363 3.48 19.56 6.19
N TYR A 364 3.23 18.32 6.60
CA TYR A 364 4.21 17.44 7.24
C TYR A 364 4.41 16.12 6.52
N LEU A 365 3.41 15.64 5.78
CA LEU A 365 3.46 14.37 5.08
C LEU A 365 2.68 14.47 3.77
N ASP A 366 3.25 13.95 2.70
CA ASP A 366 2.50 13.70 1.48
C ASP A 366 2.72 12.26 1.05
N LEU A 367 1.61 11.55 0.83
CA LEU A 367 1.60 10.17 0.38
C LEU A 367 1.04 10.12 -1.06
N LYS A 368 1.83 9.59 -1.98
CA LYS A 368 1.40 9.32 -3.35
C LYS A 368 0.82 7.92 -3.44
N ALA A 369 -0.43 7.83 -3.89
CA ALA A 369 -1.12 6.57 -4.16
C ALA A 369 -0.55 5.91 -5.43
N MET A 370 -0.54 4.58 -5.47
CA MET A 370 -0.18 3.79 -6.66
C MET A 370 -1.38 2.96 -7.16
N PRO A 371 -2.38 3.59 -7.82
CA PRO A 371 -3.46 2.86 -8.48
C PRO A 371 -2.96 2.24 -9.79
N VAL A 372 -3.21 0.94 -9.98
CA VAL A 372 -2.72 0.16 -11.13
C VAL A 372 -3.83 -0.68 -11.73
N ASN A 373 -3.94 -0.68 -13.06
CA ASN A 373 -4.88 -1.48 -13.82
C ASN A 373 -4.33 -2.89 -14.02
N TYR A 374 -5.03 -3.87 -13.47
CA TYR A 374 -4.69 -5.28 -13.63
C TYR A 374 -5.74 -6.02 -14.44
N ALA A 375 -5.35 -7.14 -15.03
CA ALA A 375 -6.27 -8.08 -15.62
C ALA A 375 -5.94 -9.49 -15.11
N ILE A 376 -6.90 -10.13 -14.44
CA ILE A 376 -6.81 -11.55 -14.08
C ILE A 376 -7.58 -12.38 -15.09
N PHE A 377 -7.20 -13.62 -15.32
CA PHE A 377 -7.90 -14.48 -16.27
C PHE A 377 -8.75 -15.52 -15.56
N TYR A 378 -9.88 -15.86 -16.18
CA TYR A 378 -10.68 -17.02 -15.85
C TYR A 378 -10.93 -17.85 -17.10
N THR A 379 -11.11 -19.17 -16.93
CA THR A 379 -11.35 -20.06 -18.05
C THR A 379 -12.83 -20.02 -18.40
N ALA A 380 -13.14 -19.50 -19.57
CA ALA A 380 -14.48 -19.57 -20.15
C ALA A 380 -14.52 -20.75 -21.13
N PHE A 381 -15.57 -21.54 -20.99
CA PHE A 381 -15.83 -22.74 -21.76
C PHE A 381 -16.92 -22.49 -22.79
N PHE A 382 -16.64 -22.83 -24.05
CA PHE A 382 -17.54 -22.62 -25.18
C PHE A 382 -17.77 -23.92 -25.94
N SER A 383 -19.02 -24.15 -26.33
CA SER A 383 -19.39 -25.27 -27.19
C SER A 383 -19.01 -24.96 -28.64
N THR A 384 -18.26 -25.86 -29.28
CA THR A 384 -17.84 -25.78 -30.69
C THR A 384 -18.13 -27.10 -31.42
N THR A 385 -18.03 -27.08 -32.74
CA THR A 385 -18.12 -28.29 -33.59
C THR A 385 -16.79 -28.55 -34.26
N ALA A 386 -16.36 -29.80 -34.24
CA ALA A 386 -15.16 -30.24 -34.96
C ALA A 386 -15.38 -31.56 -35.71
N LYS A 387 -14.39 -31.93 -36.52
CA LYS A 387 -14.37 -33.23 -37.19
C LYS A 387 -13.88 -34.29 -36.21
N PHE A 388 -14.55 -35.43 -36.18
CA PHE A 388 -14.07 -36.57 -35.41
C PHE A 388 -12.91 -37.23 -36.16
N LYS A 389 -11.66 -37.00 -35.73
CA LYS A 389 -10.46 -37.78 -36.06
C LYS A 389 -10.30 -38.17 -37.54
N ASN A 390 -9.95 -37.23 -38.43
CA ASN A 390 -9.72 -37.49 -39.86
C ASN A 390 -10.82 -38.28 -40.59
N THR A 391 -12.01 -38.42 -39.99
CA THR A 391 -13.18 -39.01 -40.62
C THR A 391 -14.12 -37.91 -41.10
N SER A 392 -15.04 -38.26 -42.00
CA SER A 392 -16.10 -37.36 -42.46
C SER A 392 -17.23 -37.15 -41.43
N VAL A 393 -17.08 -37.70 -40.22
CA VAL A 393 -18.09 -37.62 -39.16
C VAL A 393 -17.93 -36.32 -38.36
N THR A 394 -19.00 -35.53 -38.29
CA THR A 394 -19.07 -34.32 -37.46
C THR A 394 -19.28 -34.68 -35.99
N SER A 395 -18.58 -33.98 -35.10
CA SER A 395 -18.68 -34.10 -33.65
C SER A 395 -19.13 -32.75 -33.08
N GLU A 396 -20.26 -32.76 -32.38
CA GLU A 396 -20.90 -31.56 -31.82
C GLU A 396 -20.83 -31.52 -30.29
N GLY A 397 -20.89 -30.34 -29.70
CA GLY A 397 -20.77 -30.18 -28.24
C GLY A 397 -19.34 -30.40 -27.74
N GLN A 398 -18.33 -29.99 -28.53
CA GLN A 398 -16.94 -29.93 -28.08
C GLN A 398 -16.79 -28.74 -27.13
N CYS A 399 -16.22 -28.95 -25.94
CA CYS A 399 -16.05 -27.88 -24.97
C CYS A 399 -14.62 -27.35 -25.04
N GLY A 400 -14.41 -26.19 -25.66
CA GLY A 400 -13.12 -25.51 -25.75
C GLY A 400 -12.97 -24.48 -24.64
N GLY A 401 -11.80 -24.42 -23.99
CA GLY A 401 -11.46 -23.43 -22.97
C GLY A 401 -10.68 -22.24 -23.54
N LEU A 402 -11.16 -21.02 -23.31
CA LEU A 402 -10.43 -19.78 -23.57
C LEU A 402 -10.14 -19.07 -22.25
N LYS A 403 -9.04 -18.33 -22.22
CA LYS A 403 -8.67 -17.52 -21.07
C LYS A 403 -9.22 -16.12 -21.28
N VAL A 404 -10.24 -15.74 -20.52
CA VAL A 404 -10.88 -14.43 -20.62
C VAL A 404 -10.37 -13.53 -19.50
N ALA A 405 -9.86 -12.36 -19.86
CA ALA A 405 -9.37 -11.35 -18.92
C ALA A 405 -10.55 -10.64 -18.24
N LEU A 406 -10.58 -10.64 -16.90
CA LEU A 406 -11.40 -9.77 -16.07
C LEU A 406 -10.57 -8.53 -15.70
N PRO A 407 -10.94 -7.32 -16.16
CA PRO A 407 -10.22 -6.10 -15.80
C PRO A 407 -10.45 -5.74 -14.33
N VAL A 408 -9.42 -5.18 -13.72
CA VAL A 408 -9.39 -4.68 -12.35
C VAL A 408 -8.84 -3.25 -12.38
N PRO A 409 -9.71 -2.25 -12.64
CA PRO A 409 -9.28 -0.88 -12.78
C PRO A 409 -8.78 -0.27 -11.47
N GLY A 410 -7.61 0.36 -11.57
CA GLY A 410 -6.84 1.06 -10.54
C GLY A 410 -6.82 0.38 -9.17
N TYR A 411 -6.54 -0.91 -9.14
CA TYR A 411 -6.21 -1.60 -7.89
C TYR A 411 -5.13 -0.81 -7.13
N LEU A 412 -5.43 -0.48 -5.87
CA LEU A 412 -4.55 0.36 -5.06
C LEU A 412 -3.42 -0.49 -4.45
N MET A 413 -2.24 -0.46 -5.07
CA MET A 413 -1.10 -1.27 -4.65
C MET A 413 -0.47 -0.83 -3.32
N GLY A 414 -0.63 0.42 -2.96
CA GLY A 414 -0.05 0.99 -1.75
C GLY A 414 0.26 2.48 -1.89
N PHE A 415 0.97 2.99 -0.89
CA PHE A 415 1.45 4.37 -0.86
C PHE A 415 2.97 4.41 -0.71
N TYR A 416 3.57 5.44 -1.27
CA TYR A 416 4.92 5.83 -0.93
C TYR A 416 4.97 7.29 -0.52
N LYS A 417 5.97 7.64 0.27
CA LYS A 417 6.16 9.00 0.75
C LYS A 417 6.74 9.87 -0.36
N ASN A 418 6.11 11.00 -0.66
CA ASN A 418 6.67 12.00 -1.58
C ASN A 418 7.95 12.61 -0.96
N PRO A 419 9.11 12.52 -1.65
CA PRO A 419 10.37 13.08 -1.14
C PRO A 419 10.37 14.61 -1.05
N GLN A 420 9.49 15.32 -1.78
CA GLN A 420 9.39 16.79 -1.75
C GLN A 420 8.94 17.34 -0.39
N VAL A 421 8.21 16.53 0.40
CA VAL A 421 7.65 16.92 1.69
C VAL A 421 8.42 16.25 2.82
N VAL A 422 9.22 17.06 3.53
CA VAL A 422 9.96 16.60 4.71
C VAL A 422 9.06 16.64 5.93
N THR A 423 8.95 15.51 6.63
CA THR A 423 8.31 15.48 7.94
C THR A 423 9.29 15.96 9.00
N TYR A 424 8.99 17.10 9.61
CA TYR A 424 9.67 17.62 10.79
C TYR A 424 8.68 18.38 11.67
N TYR A 425 9.12 18.70 12.88
CA TYR A 425 8.36 19.48 13.83
C TYR A 425 9.27 20.54 14.44
N ALA A 426 8.86 21.80 14.38
CA ALA A 426 9.61 22.94 14.87
C ALA A 426 8.71 23.81 15.73
N VAL A 427 9.28 24.33 16.83
CA VAL A 427 8.54 25.11 17.82
C VAL A 427 9.35 26.29 18.32
N GLU A 428 8.63 27.33 18.71
CA GLU A 428 9.14 28.49 19.44
C GLU A 428 8.52 28.52 20.83
N GLY A 429 9.37 28.55 21.85
CA GLY A 429 8.94 28.75 23.23
C GLY A 429 9.39 30.10 23.75
N GLU A 430 8.50 30.78 24.44
CA GLU A 430 8.80 32.03 25.13
C GLU A 430 8.42 31.96 26.61
N SER A 431 9.19 32.61 27.45
CA SER A 431 8.88 32.76 28.86
C SER A 431 9.48 34.06 29.41
N GLU A 432 8.82 34.64 30.41
CA GLU A 432 9.26 35.86 31.07
C GLU A 432 10.06 35.52 32.34
N PHE A 433 11.29 36.01 32.42
CA PHE A 433 12.18 35.79 33.57
C PHE A 433 12.34 37.06 34.41
N VAL A 434 12.01 36.98 35.69
CA VAL A 434 12.24 38.06 36.68
C VAL A 434 13.44 37.71 37.55
N GLY A 435 14.51 38.50 37.46
CA GLY A 435 15.71 38.32 38.29
C GLY A 435 15.50 38.76 39.75
N LEU A 436 16.19 38.11 40.69
CA LEU A 436 16.06 38.36 42.13
C LEU A 436 16.44 39.80 42.53
N PHE A 437 17.41 40.41 41.83
CA PHE A 437 17.88 41.77 42.09
C PHE A 437 17.73 42.65 40.86
N TYR A 438 16.53 42.69 40.25
CA TYR A 438 16.29 43.49 39.05
C TYR A 438 16.25 44.99 39.39
N PRO A 439 17.20 45.82 38.90
CA PRO A 439 17.34 47.22 39.36
C PRO A 439 16.42 48.21 38.62
N PHE A 440 15.66 47.76 37.62
CA PHE A 440 14.85 48.62 36.74
C PHE A 440 13.35 48.58 37.06
N LEU A 441 12.95 48.27 38.30
CA LEU A 441 11.54 48.10 38.72
C LEU A 441 10.75 49.43 38.84
N ASN A 442 10.99 50.39 37.94
CA ASN A 442 10.51 51.75 38.07
C ASN A 442 9.12 51.96 37.45
N THR A 443 8.67 51.06 36.55
CA THR A 443 7.31 51.08 36.00
C THR A 443 6.62 49.70 36.13
N GLU A 444 5.29 49.67 36.02
CA GLU A 444 4.48 48.46 36.09
C GLU A 444 4.78 47.48 34.92
N ALA A 445 5.26 48.00 33.78
CA ALA A 445 5.76 47.22 32.66
C ALA A 445 7.11 46.53 32.95
N ASP A 446 7.96 47.13 33.80
CA ASP A 446 9.29 46.58 34.16
C ASP A 446 9.22 45.48 35.23
N ARG A 447 8.06 45.30 35.89
CA ARG A 447 7.81 44.18 36.83
C ARG A 447 7.56 42.85 36.12
N ASN A 448 7.47 42.87 34.79
CA ASN A 448 7.12 41.71 33.98
C ASN A 448 8.35 40.87 33.58
N GLY A 449 9.58 41.34 33.84
CA GLY A 449 10.80 40.58 33.58
C GLY A 449 11.26 40.63 32.13
N ILE A 450 12.31 39.87 31.80
CA ILE A 450 12.90 39.78 30.46
C ILE A 450 12.25 38.62 29.71
N THR A 451 11.72 38.88 28.51
CA THR A 451 11.23 37.82 27.61
C THR A 451 12.41 37.04 27.04
N LEU A 452 12.45 35.75 27.35
CA LEU A 452 13.37 34.78 26.79
C LEU A 452 12.68 34.04 25.64
N LYS A 453 13.41 33.80 24.56
CA LYS A 453 12.97 32.99 23.43
C LYS A 453 13.91 31.82 23.22
N ALA A 454 13.36 30.67 22.83
CA ALA A 454 14.11 29.51 22.39
C ALA A 454 13.40 28.81 21.23
N TYR A 455 14.19 28.17 20.37
CA TYR A 455 13.72 27.47 19.20
C TYR A 455 14.29 26.06 19.20
N SER A 456 13.51 25.09 18.74
CA SER A 456 13.99 23.73 18.54
C SER A 456 13.25 23.02 17.42
N ALA A 457 13.93 22.06 16.80
CA ALA A 457 13.38 21.25 15.74
C ALA A 457 13.77 19.78 15.93
N ALA A 458 12.82 18.90 15.65
CA ALA A 458 13.03 17.46 15.65
C ALA A 458 12.32 16.84 14.44
N LYS A 459 12.77 15.66 14.04
CA LYS A 459 12.22 14.93 12.91
C LYS A 459 11.92 13.48 13.31
N PRO A 460 10.75 12.95 12.88
CA PRO A 460 10.53 11.52 12.83
C PRO A 460 11.59 10.83 11.97
N PHE A 461 12.25 9.84 12.54
CA PHE A 461 13.26 9.04 11.89
C PHE A 461 12.81 7.59 11.93
N GLY A 462 12.69 6.91 10.79
CA GLY A 462 12.27 5.52 10.80
C GLY A 462 12.19 4.88 9.44
N GLY A 463 11.93 3.58 9.48
CA GLY A 463 11.87 2.69 8.33
C GLY A 463 10.67 2.95 7.43
N ARG A 464 10.95 2.90 6.13
CA ARG A 464 10.07 2.74 4.97
C ARG A 464 8.56 2.71 5.21
N VAL A 465 7.84 3.73 4.72
CA VAL A 465 6.38 3.67 4.52
C VAL A 465 6.05 2.56 3.52
N GLY A 466 6.76 2.52 2.39
CA GLY A 466 6.65 1.48 1.37
C GLY A 466 7.61 1.75 0.21
N PRO A 467 7.85 0.75 -0.65
CA PRO A 467 8.68 0.89 -1.83
C PRO A 467 7.95 1.64 -2.95
N ILE A 468 8.72 2.21 -3.88
CA ILE A 468 8.20 2.78 -5.12
C ILE A 468 8.08 1.63 -6.14
N LEU A 469 6.91 0.99 -6.20
CA LEU A 469 6.65 -0.16 -7.08
C LEU A 469 6.45 0.26 -8.55
N PHE A 470 5.86 1.44 -8.72
CA PHE A 470 5.55 2.05 -10.01
C PHE A 470 6.07 3.48 -10.00
N ARG A 471 6.47 3.99 -11.16
CA ARG A 471 6.75 5.42 -11.31
C ARG A 471 5.41 6.14 -11.24
N SER A 472 5.39 7.34 -10.68
CA SER A 472 4.21 8.17 -10.82
C SER A 472 4.60 9.57 -11.29
N ASN A 473 3.89 10.05 -12.29
CA ASN A 473 3.73 11.47 -12.57
C ASN A 473 2.60 11.98 -11.65
N ASN A 474 2.48 13.30 -11.46
CA ASN A 474 1.51 13.90 -10.52
C ASN A 474 0.11 13.28 -10.64
N THR A 475 -0.36 12.98 -11.86
CA THR A 475 -1.67 12.38 -12.13
C THR A 475 -1.63 10.93 -12.63
N GLN A 476 -0.51 10.42 -13.14
CA GLN A 476 -0.43 9.12 -13.84
C GLN A 476 0.50 8.14 -13.14
N THR A 477 0.16 6.86 -13.17
CA THR A 477 1.03 5.76 -12.70
C THR A 477 1.60 5.04 -13.91
N GLU A 478 2.92 4.91 -13.96
CA GLU A 478 3.68 4.37 -15.08
C GLU A 478 4.57 3.21 -14.64
N ILE A 479 4.91 2.33 -15.58
CA ILE A 479 5.98 1.34 -15.35
C ILE A 479 7.35 2.01 -15.21
N ARG A 480 8.24 1.41 -14.41
CA ARG A 480 9.59 1.93 -14.17
C ARG A 480 10.45 1.86 -15.45
N GLN A 481 11.30 2.88 -15.67
CA GLN A 481 12.31 2.87 -16.74
C GLN A 481 13.56 2.08 -16.27
N ASN A 482 14.13 1.23 -17.13
CA ASN A 482 15.34 0.44 -16.86
C ASN A 482 15.31 -0.46 -15.60
N GLY A 483 14.11 -0.79 -15.10
CA GLY A 483 13.90 -1.72 -13.99
C GLY A 483 12.52 -2.36 -14.11
N ILE A 484 12.43 -3.65 -13.79
CA ILE A 484 11.17 -4.40 -13.87
C ILE A 484 10.25 -3.90 -12.74
N SER A 485 9.05 -3.44 -13.08
CA SER A 485 7.94 -3.47 -12.11
C SER A 485 7.53 -4.93 -11.91
N ARG A 486 8.26 -5.70 -11.08
CA ARG A 486 8.06 -7.16 -10.94
C ARG A 486 6.69 -7.56 -10.41
N ASN A 487 5.93 -6.62 -9.86
CA ASN A 487 4.54 -6.85 -9.50
C ASN A 487 3.56 -6.67 -10.68
N TYR A 488 4.10 -6.61 -11.90
CA TYR A 488 3.38 -6.31 -13.13
C TYR A 488 4.00 -7.05 -14.33
N ILE A 489 3.18 -7.53 -15.26
CA ILE A 489 3.65 -8.15 -16.51
C ILE A 489 3.05 -7.43 -17.71
N SER A 490 3.92 -7.17 -18.70
CA SER A 490 3.58 -6.57 -19.99
C SER A 490 2.88 -7.54 -20.94
N ALA A 491 2.29 -6.96 -21.98
CA ALA A 491 1.43 -7.53 -23.01
C ALA A 491 1.84 -8.90 -23.58
N PHE A 492 0.90 -9.46 -24.32
CA PHE A 492 1.14 -10.58 -25.23
C PHE A 492 1.93 -10.11 -26.45
N ASP A 493 2.90 -10.92 -26.88
CA ASP A 493 3.47 -10.82 -28.22
C ASP A 493 2.47 -11.49 -29.18
N VAL A 494 1.44 -10.73 -29.57
CA VAL A 494 0.43 -11.20 -30.50
C VAL A 494 0.89 -10.93 -31.92
N ASP A 495 0.90 -11.96 -32.75
CA ASP A 495 0.97 -11.80 -34.21
C ASP A 495 -0.25 -10.99 -34.64
N SER A 496 -0.01 -9.76 -35.14
CA SER A 496 -1.02 -8.81 -35.61
C SER A 496 -2.01 -9.34 -36.66
N SER A 497 -1.81 -10.57 -37.16
CA SER A 497 -2.68 -11.25 -38.13
C SER A 497 -3.82 -12.09 -37.53
N ILE A 498 -3.89 -12.27 -36.20
CA ILE A 498 -4.95 -13.08 -35.54
C ILE A 498 -5.71 -12.24 -34.51
N THR A 499 -6.81 -11.62 -34.94
CA THR A 499 -7.77 -10.86 -34.12
C THR A 499 -9.17 -11.50 -34.21
N LEU A 500 -10.07 -11.17 -33.28
CA LEU A 500 -11.49 -11.60 -33.34
C LEU A 500 -12.39 -10.66 -34.16
N ASP A 501 -11.81 -9.68 -34.85
CA ASP A 501 -12.58 -8.66 -35.55
C ASP A 501 -13.33 -9.17 -36.79
N SER A 502 -14.26 -8.35 -37.30
CA SER A 502 -15.09 -8.67 -38.48
C SER A 502 -14.31 -8.96 -39.78
N SER A 503 -13.04 -8.55 -39.88
CA SER A 503 -12.19 -8.74 -41.04
C SER A 503 -11.43 -10.08 -41.03
N THR A 504 -11.36 -10.75 -39.87
CA THR A 504 -10.70 -12.06 -39.73
C THR A 504 -11.52 -13.19 -40.39
N PRO A 505 -10.91 -14.07 -41.20
CA PRO A 505 -11.58 -15.24 -41.75
C PRO A 505 -12.17 -16.18 -40.68
N VAL A 506 -13.34 -16.77 -40.94
CA VAL A 506 -14.04 -17.68 -40.01
C VAL A 506 -13.15 -18.85 -39.54
N GLU A 507 -12.27 -19.36 -40.41
CA GLU A 507 -11.33 -20.43 -40.04
C GLU A 507 -10.27 -19.97 -39.03
N ASP A 508 -9.85 -18.71 -39.06
CA ASP A 508 -8.90 -18.17 -38.09
C ASP A 508 -9.61 -17.82 -36.77
N LYS A 509 -10.85 -17.32 -36.82
CA LYS A 509 -11.72 -17.18 -35.64
C LYS A 509 -11.95 -18.53 -34.95
N LYS A 510 -12.15 -19.59 -35.72
CA LYS A 510 -12.29 -20.96 -35.23
C LYS A 510 -11.03 -21.44 -34.50
N LYS A 511 -9.83 -21.11 -34.99
CA LYS A 511 -8.57 -21.43 -34.29
C LYS A 511 -8.46 -20.72 -32.94
N VAL A 512 -8.87 -19.44 -32.88
CA VAL A 512 -8.90 -18.68 -31.61
C VAL A 512 -9.85 -19.32 -30.62
N LEU A 513 -11.06 -19.70 -31.06
CA LEU A 513 -12.10 -20.30 -30.22
C LEU A 513 -11.85 -21.78 -29.83
N GLN A 514 -11.00 -22.51 -30.57
CA GLN A 514 -10.69 -23.92 -30.31
C GLN A 514 -9.69 -24.16 -29.17
N GLY A 515 -9.08 -23.10 -28.63
CA GLY A 515 -8.45 -23.12 -27.31
C GLY A 515 -7.05 -22.52 -27.26
N GLY A 516 -6.74 -21.86 -26.14
CA GLY A 516 -5.39 -21.42 -25.80
C GLY A 516 -5.03 -19.96 -26.08
N TYR A 517 -5.95 -19.16 -26.64
CA TYR A 517 -5.74 -17.73 -26.83
C TYR A 517 -6.32 -16.91 -25.65
N PRO A 518 -5.58 -15.90 -25.14
CA PRO A 518 -6.10 -14.96 -24.17
C PRO A 518 -7.02 -13.93 -24.86
N ILE A 519 -8.10 -13.53 -24.21
CA ILE A 519 -9.01 -12.48 -24.69
C ILE A 519 -8.99 -11.33 -23.67
N PRO A 520 -8.91 -10.05 -24.09
CA PRO A 520 -8.86 -9.57 -25.48
C PRO A 520 -7.49 -9.73 -26.15
N LEU A 521 -7.49 -9.93 -27.47
CA LEU A 521 -6.29 -9.89 -28.33
C LEU A 521 -6.13 -8.49 -28.96
N ILE A 522 -6.29 -7.44 -28.16
CA ILE A 522 -6.24 -6.04 -28.62
C ILE A 522 -4.91 -5.44 -28.15
N GLU A 523 -4.04 -5.01 -29.07
CA GLU A 523 -2.72 -4.46 -28.74
C GLU A 523 -2.82 -3.24 -27.81
N ASP A 524 -3.80 -2.37 -28.05
CA ASP A 524 -4.02 -1.16 -27.25
C ASP A 524 -4.56 -1.43 -25.84
N PHE A 525 -5.08 -2.64 -25.58
CA PHE A 525 -5.51 -3.05 -24.24
C PHE A 525 -4.29 -3.31 -23.33
N TRP A 526 -3.21 -3.85 -23.88
CA TRP A 526 -2.09 -4.37 -23.10
C TRP A 526 -0.88 -3.44 -23.10
N VAL A 527 -0.09 -3.49 -22.02
CA VAL A 527 1.19 -2.75 -21.91
C VAL A 527 2.26 -3.36 -22.80
N THR A 528 2.48 -2.78 -23.97
CA THR A 528 3.43 -3.27 -24.98
C THR A 528 4.87 -2.79 -24.74
N GLY A 529 5.60 -3.36 -23.78
CA GLY A 529 7.08 -3.28 -23.63
C GLY A 529 7.77 -1.89 -23.58
N THR A 530 7.05 -0.79 -23.78
CA THR A 530 7.56 0.58 -23.91
C THR A 530 7.74 1.20 -22.54
N THR A 531 8.98 1.54 -22.18
CA THR A 531 9.32 2.28 -20.96
C THR A 531 8.43 3.51 -20.79
N GLY A 532 7.79 3.67 -19.62
CA GLY A 532 6.89 4.79 -19.33
C GLY A 532 5.44 4.62 -19.78
N ALA A 533 5.00 3.40 -20.13
CA ALA A 533 3.59 3.15 -20.38
C ALA A 533 2.72 3.45 -19.15
N VAL A 534 1.60 4.14 -19.36
CA VAL A 534 0.62 4.47 -18.33
C VAL A 534 -0.20 3.23 -18.00
N VAL A 535 -0.12 2.80 -16.74
CA VAL A 535 -0.75 1.58 -16.20
C VAL A 535 -1.77 1.89 -15.11
N GLY A 536 -2.12 3.16 -14.94
CA GLY A 536 -3.07 3.62 -13.95
C GLY A 536 -2.90 5.10 -13.68
N GLY A 537 -3.54 5.58 -12.62
CA GLY A 537 -3.50 6.98 -12.20
C GLY A 537 -4.88 7.56 -11.99
N ASN A 538 -4.97 8.87 -12.13
CA ASN A 538 -6.22 9.62 -12.24
C ASN A 538 -6.53 9.87 -13.74
N PRO A 539 -7.43 9.07 -14.34
CA PRO A 539 -7.72 9.10 -15.78
C PRO A 539 -8.49 10.33 -16.28
N ILE A 540 -8.73 11.35 -15.44
CA ILE A 540 -9.15 12.69 -15.92
C ILE A 540 -8.11 13.26 -16.91
N VAL A 541 -6.84 12.82 -16.82
CA VAL A 541 -5.76 13.26 -17.72
C VAL A 541 -5.54 12.23 -18.84
N ALA A 542 -6.26 12.44 -19.95
CA ALA A 542 -6.10 11.87 -21.29
C ALA A 542 -4.94 10.87 -21.50
N GLY A 543 -5.27 9.58 -21.41
CA GLY A 543 -4.45 8.48 -21.89
C GLY A 543 -5.25 7.19 -21.77
N ASN A 544 -5.30 6.37 -22.83
CA ASN A 544 -5.97 5.06 -22.79
C ASN A 544 -5.22 4.18 -21.76
N PRO A 545 -5.81 3.90 -20.59
CA PRO A 545 -5.11 3.15 -19.57
C PRO A 545 -4.91 1.70 -20.03
N LYS A 546 -3.65 1.26 -20.04
CA LYS A 546 -3.31 -0.11 -20.43
C LYS A 546 -3.35 -1.04 -19.23
N TYR A 547 -3.64 -2.31 -19.49
CA TYR A 547 -3.70 -3.37 -18.50
C TYR A 547 -2.48 -4.27 -18.55
N GLY A 548 -2.23 -4.93 -17.42
CA GLY A 548 -1.19 -5.93 -17.29
C GLY A 548 -1.62 -7.02 -16.32
N ILE A 549 -0.88 -8.12 -16.35
CA ILE A 549 -1.20 -9.28 -15.50
C ILE A 549 -0.55 -9.06 -14.14
N PRO A 550 -1.29 -9.21 -13.02
CA PRO A 550 -0.73 -9.01 -11.70
C PRO A 550 0.35 -10.04 -11.39
N ASN A 551 1.47 -9.57 -10.84
CA ASN A 551 2.65 -10.40 -10.52
C ASN A 551 3.12 -10.13 -9.08
N LEU A 552 3.96 -10.98 -8.48
CA LEU A 552 4.37 -10.92 -7.06
C LEU A 552 5.78 -11.47 -6.78
N THR A 553 6.71 -10.63 -6.36
CA THR A 553 7.94 -11.12 -5.71
C THR A 553 7.61 -11.53 -4.27
N TYR A 554 7.55 -12.83 -3.95
CA TYR A 554 7.06 -13.30 -2.65
C TYR A 554 8.14 -13.29 -1.55
N ASP A 555 9.20 -14.08 -1.70
CA ASP A 555 10.24 -14.26 -0.66
C ASP A 555 11.58 -14.71 -1.26
N PHE A 556 12.68 -14.49 -0.56
CA PHE A 556 14.01 -14.96 -0.97
C PHE A 556 14.47 -16.12 -0.09
N GLN A 557 15.26 -17.06 -0.62
CA GLN A 557 15.94 -18.04 0.25
C GLN A 557 17.07 -17.37 1.02
N ASN A 558 17.79 -16.45 0.37
CA ASN A 558 18.83 -15.61 0.99
C ASN A 558 18.87 -14.22 0.33
N PHE A 559 19.48 -13.23 0.99
CA PHE A 559 19.55 -11.86 0.47
C PHE A 559 20.49 -11.67 -0.72
N ALA A 560 21.36 -12.63 -1.03
CA ALA A 560 22.21 -12.57 -2.22
C ALA A 560 21.38 -12.75 -3.51
N GLN A 561 20.24 -13.44 -3.43
CA GLN A 561 19.30 -13.62 -4.56
C GLN A 561 18.56 -12.33 -4.97
N VAL A 562 18.77 -11.21 -4.26
CA VAL A 562 18.21 -9.91 -4.66
C VAL A 562 18.75 -9.46 -6.03
N SER A 563 19.99 -9.82 -6.37
CA SER A 563 20.60 -9.53 -7.68
C SER A 563 20.16 -10.48 -8.79
N ASP A 564 19.84 -11.74 -8.47
CA ASP A 564 19.48 -12.77 -9.46
C ASP A 564 18.14 -12.51 -10.16
N ASP A 565 17.40 -11.57 -9.62
CA ASP A 565 16.03 -11.28 -9.98
C ASP A 565 16.01 -10.09 -11.00
N THR A 566 17.16 -9.46 -11.31
CA THR A 566 17.29 -8.32 -12.27
C THR A 566 17.20 -8.77 -13.73
N GLY A 567 15.99 -9.08 -14.22
CA GLY A 567 15.70 -9.34 -15.64
C GLY A 567 15.09 -8.14 -16.40
N THR A 568 14.65 -8.35 -17.63
CA THR A 568 13.85 -7.42 -18.45
C THR A 568 12.34 -7.63 -18.23
N LEU A 569 11.51 -6.61 -18.52
CA LEU A 569 10.04 -6.78 -18.55
C LEU A 569 9.69 -7.89 -19.55
N GLY A 570 8.90 -8.85 -19.07
CA GLY A 570 8.51 -9.98 -19.89
C GLY A 570 7.28 -9.69 -20.75
N VAL A 571 7.39 -9.77 -22.08
CA VAL A 571 6.26 -9.83 -23.03
C VAL A 571 5.88 -11.29 -23.27
N ILE A 572 4.66 -11.72 -22.96
CA ILE A 572 4.26 -13.14 -23.05
C ILE A 572 4.21 -13.59 -24.51
N ALA A 573 5.19 -14.42 -24.91
CA ALA A 573 5.30 -14.94 -26.27
C ALA A 573 4.47 -16.22 -26.48
N PRO A 574 3.90 -16.42 -27.68
CA PRO A 574 3.20 -17.65 -28.03
C PRO A 574 4.18 -18.81 -28.17
N SER A 575 3.79 -20.00 -27.72
CA SER A 575 4.55 -21.22 -27.99
C SER A 575 4.48 -21.58 -29.50
N PRO A 576 5.62 -21.78 -30.19
CA PRO A 576 5.66 -22.17 -31.60
C PRO A 576 4.97 -23.50 -31.83
N SER A 577 4.45 -23.66 -33.05
CA SER A 577 3.49 -24.68 -33.48
C SER A 577 4.04 -26.10 -33.64
N ASP A 578 4.86 -26.58 -32.70
CA ASP A 578 5.29 -27.97 -32.75
C ASP A 578 5.17 -28.66 -31.38
N ASN A 579 4.67 -29.88 -31.41
CA ASN A 579 4.39 -30.78 -30.29
C ASN A 579 5.64 -31.00 -29.39
N THR A 580 6.83 -30.70 -29.93
CA THR A 580 8.09 -30.71 -29.20
C THR A 580 8.26 -29.49 -28.31
N ALA A 581 7.68 -28.31 -28.58
CA ALA A 581 7.84 -27.07 -27.81
C ALA A 581 7.07 -27.05 -26.48
N TYR A 582 5.92 -27.76 -26.41
CA TYR A 582 5.17 -27.91 -25.16
C TYR A 582 5.95 -28.74 -24.11
N PHE A 583 6.86 -29.60 -24.56
CA PHE A 583 7.68 -30.50 -23.73
C PHE A 583 9.20 -30.31 -23.87
N SER A 584 9.66 -29.46 -24.78
CA SER A 584 11.07 -29.12 -24.90
C SER A 584 11.37 -28.13 -23.80
N GLY A 585 12.43 -28.42 -23.04
CA GLY A 585 12.98 -27.47 -22.08
C GLY A 585 13.62 -26.25 -22.74
N ASP A 586 13.07 -25.74 -23.85
CA ASP A 586 13.54 -24.50 -24.45
C ASP A 586 13.16 -23.33 -23.52
N PRO A 587 14.14 -22.70 -22.86
CA PRO A 587 13.88 -21.63 -21.91
C PRO A 587 13.37 -20.36 -22.59
N THR A 588 13.61 -20.19 -23.90
CA THR A 588 13.29 -18.96 -24.65
C THR A 588 11.81 -18.81 -24.97
N LEU A 589 11.04 -19.90 -24.90
CA LEU A 589 9.59 -19.97 -25.14
C LEU A 589 8.75 -19.92 -23.85
N ASN A 590 9.45 -19.95 -22.71
CA ASN A 590 8.90 -19.93 -21.35
C ASN A 590 9.46 -18.75 -20.54
N SER A 591 10.36 -17.96 -21.13
CA SER A 591 11.08 -16.84 -20.48
C SER A 591 10.20 -15.63 -20.16
N VAL A 592 8.90 -15.73 -20.46
CA VAL A 592 8.00 -14.58 -20.46
C VAL A 592 6.62 -14.95 -19.95
N GLY A 593 6.44 -14.84 -18.63
CA GLY A 593 5.14 -14.97 -17.95
C GLY A 593 5.17 -15.85 -16.70
N LEU A 594 5.36 -15.19 -15.55
CA LEU A 594 5.06 -15.60 -14.16
C LEU A 594 5.96 -16.65 -13.49
N TYR A 595 6.83 -16.07 -12.65
CA TYR A 595 7.55 -16.63 -11.51
C TYR A 595 8.65 -17.62 -11.82
N ASN A 596 9.85 -17.17 -11.45
CA ASN A 596 10.88 -18.07 -10.98
C ASN A 596 10.22 -19.19 -10.15
N ILE A 597 10.37 -20.43 -10.61
CA ILE A 597 9.81 -21.62 -9.96
C ILE A 597 10.15 -21.66 -8.46
N ASP A 598 11.31 -21.12 -8.06
CA ASP A 598 11.73 -21.04 -6.66
C ASP A 598 10.86 -20.05 -5.86
N GLN A 599 10.49 -18.89 -6.44
CA GLN A 599 9.54 -17.96 -5.82
C GLN A 599 8.17 -18.62 -5.65
N PHE A 600 7.71 -19.31 -6.68
CA PHE A 600 6.42 -19.99 -6.65
C PHE A 600 6.41 -21.14 -5.64
N LYS A 601 7.48 -21.93 -5.54
CA LYS A 601 7.64 -22.98 -4.51
C LYS A 601 7.50 -22.42 -3.10
N LEU A 602 8.16 -21.30 -2.83
CA LEU A 602 8.05 -20.60 -1.55
C LEU A 602 6.62 -20.08 -1.28
N PHE A 603 5.87 -19.78 -2.34
CA PHE A 603 4.50 -19.31 -2.27
C PHE A 603 3.48 -20.45 -2.07
N VAL A 604 3.54 -21.51 -2.88
CA VAL A 604 2.59 -22.62 -2.88
C VAL A 604 2.71 -23.51 -1.64
N GLN A 605 3.88 -23.59 -1.00
CA GLN A 605 4.07 -24.32 0.27
C GLN A 605 3.19 -23.81 1.43
N ASN A 606 2.59 -22.63 1.31
CA ASN A 606 1.69 -22.10 2.33
C ASN A 606 0.28 -22.70 2.23
N ARG A 607 -0.03 -23.44 1.16
CA ARG A 607 -1.32 -24.13 0.94
C ARG A 607 -1.48 -25.33 1.87
N GLU A 608 -2.67 -25.46 2.43
CA GLU A 608 -3.17 -26.62 3.17
C GLU A 608 -4.24 -27.35 2.35
N GLY A 609 -4.39 -28.67 2.56
CA GLY A 609 -5.36 -29.51 1.85
C GLY A 609 -4.80 -30.19 0.58
N SER A 610 -5.48 -31.26 0.12
CA SER A 610 -5.10 -32.05 -1.06
C SER A 610 -6.06 -31.85 -2.22
N VAL A 611 -5.53 -31.82 -3.45
CA VAL A 611 -6.28 -31.64 -4.70
C VAL A 611 -7.26 -32.80 -4.97
N ASN A 612 -6.96 -33.99 -4.46
CA ASN A 612 -7.80 -35.19 -4.57
C ASN A 612 -9.02 -35.18 -3.64
N SER A 613 -9.19 -34.12 -2.85
CA SER A 613 -10.30 -33.92 -1.93
C SER A 613 -10.93 -32.54 -2.13
N ALA A 614 -12.22 -32.40 -1.83
CA ALA A 614 -12.82 -31.07 -1.78
C ALA A 614 -12.15 -30.24 -0.68
N PHE A 615 -11.64 -29.04 -1.02
CA PHE A 615 -11.06 -28.12 -0.05
C PHE A 615 -12.12 -27.68 0.95
N SER A 616 -11.82 -27.80 2.25
CA SER A 616 -12.69 -27.21 3.27
C SER A 616 -12.42 -25.70 3.40
N ASP A 617 -13.41 -24.94 3.85
CA ASP A 617 -13.25 -23.50 4.13
C ASP A 617 -12.10 -23.25 5.13
N GLU A 618 -11.91 -24.18 6.06
CA GLU A 618 -10.84 -24.11 7.06
C GLU A 618 -9.44 -24.29 6.45
N ASP A 619 -9.28 -25.15 5.44
CA ASP A 619 -8.00 -25.31 4.73
C ASP A 619 -7.65 -24.04 3.95
N ILE A 620 -8.64 -23.40 3.35
CA ILE A 620 -8.48 -22.12 2.65
C ILE A 620 -8.07 -21.03 3.64
N LEU A 621 -8.77 -20.92 4.77
CA LEU A 621 -8.45 -19.92 5.80
C LEU A 621 -7.06 -20.12 6.41
N ARG A 622 -6.64 -21.37 6.64
CA ARG A 622 -5.27 -21.68 7.11
C ARG A 622 -4.22 -21.35 6.05
N SER A 623 -4.49 -21.64 4.79
CA SER A 623 -3.58 -21.29 3.68
C SER A 623 -3.37 -19.77 3.58
N ILE A 624 -4.47 -19.01 3.69
CA ILE A 624 -4.44 -17.55 3.72
C ILE A 624 -3.68 -17.04 4.94
N HIS A 625 -3.87 -17.64 6.12
CA HIS A 625 -3.12 -17.28 7.32
C HIS A 625 -1.61 -17.49 7.13
N ASN A 626 -1.21 -18.62 6.53
CA ASN A 626 0.19 -18.97 6.29
C ASN A 626 0.88 -18.02 5.27
N VAL A 627 0.20 -17.66 4.18
CA VAL A 627 0.77 -16.79 3.12
C VAL A 627 0.98 -15.35 3.59
N ARG A 628 0.22 -14.91 4.60
CA ARG A 628 0.32 -13.57 5.20
C ARG A 628 1.51 -13.42 6.15
N ALA A 629 2.26 -14.49 6.42
CA ALA A 629 3.51 -14.42 7.18
C ALA A 629 4.48 -13.39 6.56
N PRO A 630 5.22 -12.64 7.39
CA PRO A 630 6.29 -11.77 6.91
C PRO A 630 7.35 -12.53 6.10
N THR A 631 7.85 -11.92 5.03
CA THR A 631 8.92 -12.49 4.17
C THR A 631 10.22 -11.67 4.24
N ARG A 632 11.35 -12.21 3.72
CA ARG A 632 12.61 -11.46 3.60
C ARG A 632 12.47 -10.27 2.66
N TYR A 633 11.63 -10.39 1.63
CA TYR A 633 11.29 -9.28 0.75
C TYR A 633 10.59 -8.15 1.51
N GLU A 634 9.65 -8.50 2.40
CA GLU A 634 8.91 -7.52 3.19
C GLU A 634 9.79 -6.84 4.23
N ALA A 635 10.67 -7.60 4.88
CA ALA A 635 11.71 -7.06 5.78
C ALA A 635 12.59 -5.99 5.09
N LEU A 636 12.81 -6.12 3.77
CA LEU A 636 13.56 -5.15 2.98
C LEU A 636 12.77 -3.95 2.49
N ASN A 637 11.44 -3.97 2.49
CA ASN A 637 10.66 -2.94 1.78
C ASN A 637 9.55 -2.29 2.62
N TYR A 638 9.07 -2.97 3.65
CA TYR A 638 7.93 -2.56 4.46
C TYR A 638 8.28 -2.52 5.94
N LEU A 639 7.51 -1.73 6.70
CA LEU A 639 7.57 -1.76 8.15
C LEU A 639 6.64 -2.87 8.65
N VAL A 640 7.23 -3.97 9.13
CA VAL A 640 6.47 -5.14 9.58
C VAL A 640 6.15 -5.02 11.09
N PRO A 641 4.88 -5.13 11.49
CA PRO A 641 4.49 -5.14 12.90
C PRO A 641 5.03 -6.38 13.63
N VAL A 642 5.41 -6.24 14.90
CA VAL A 642 5.84 -7.36 15.74
C VAL A 642 4.92 -7.47 16.96
N MET A 643 4.33 -8.63 17.12
CA MET A 643 3.45 -8.98 18.23
C MET A 643 4.26 -9.63 19.35
N ASP A 644 4.22 -9.07 20.56
CA ASP A 644 4.75 -9.73 21.75
C ASP A 644 3.60 -10.48 22.45
N GLN A 645 3.63 -11.81 22.40
CA GLN A 645 2.69 -12.62 23.16
C GLN A 645 3.07 -12.56 24.64
N SER A 646 2.23 -11.92 25.45
CA SER A 646 2.26 -11.96 26.93
C SER A 646 3.43 -11.26 27.63
N GLY A 647 4.06 -10.26 27.00
CA GLY A 647 5.04 -9.36 27.64
C GLY A 647 6.39 -10.00 27.98
N ASN A 648 6.57 -11.28 27.66
CA ASN A 648 7.84 -11.95 27.65
C ASN A 648 8.41 -11.82 26.24
N ASN A 649 8.99 -10.67 25.86
CA ASN A 649 9.67 -10.44 24.58
C ASN A 649 10.65 -11.59 24.24
N PRO A 650 10.20 -12.70 23.63
CA PRO A 650 10.95 -13.96 23.68
C PRO A 650 12.01 -13.96 22.58
N LEU A 651 11.78 -13.13 21.56
CA LEU A 651 12.63 -12.93 20.41
C LEU A 651 13.64 -11.79 20.62
N GLY A 652 13.46 -10.95 21.65
CA GLY A 652 14.35 -9.82 21.95
C GLY A 652 14.26 -8.67 20.93
N ILE A 653 13.12 -8.52 20.26
CA ILE A 653 12.96 -7.72 19.03
C ILE A 653 12.40 -6.32 19.32
N ASP A 654 11.69 -6.12 20.43
CA ASP A 654 11.26 -4.79 20.89
C ASP A 654 11.14 -4.73 22.42
N ALA A 655 11.54 -3.63 23.03
CA ALA A 655 11.33 -3.39 24.46
C ALA A 655 9.88 -2.99 24.78
N ASN A 656 9.12 -2.51 23.79
CA ASN A 656 7.72 -2.09 23.94
C ASN A 656 6.92 -2.45 22.67
N SER A 657 6.34 -3.66 22.58
CA SER A 657 5.41 -3.96 21.48
C SER A 657 4.20 -3.01 21.55
N TYR A 658 4.05 -2.15 20.53
CA TYR A 658 3.00 -1.14 20.44
C TYR A 658 1.65 -1.74 19.97
N ILE A 659 1.64 -3.02 19.59
CA ILE A 659 0.49 -3.67 18.98
C ILE A 659 -0.09 -4.64 19.99
N HIS A 660 -1.32 -4.36 20.40
CA HIS A 660 -2.02 -5.19 21.37
C HIS A 660 -2.66 -6.40 20.66
N PRO A 661 -2.55 -7.60 21.24
CA PRO A 661 -3.32 -8.74 20.78
C PRO A 661 -4.81 -8.40 20.92
N ALA A 662 -5.57 -8.60 19.84
CA ALA A 662 -7.01 -8.37 19.86
C ALA A 662 -7.72 -9.59 20.43
N GLN A 663 -8.81 -9.37 21.18
CA GLN A 663 -9.72 -10.48 21.51
C GLN A 663 -10.39 -10.98 20.23
N ALA A 664 -10.69 -12.29 20.18
CA ALA A 664 -11.46 -12.89 19.08
C ALA A 664 -12.83 -12.21 18.99
N VAL A 665 -12.94 -11.19 18.15
CA VAL A 665 -14.22 -10.61 17.78
C VAL A 665 -14.86 -11.60 16.82
N GLY A 666 -16.14 -11.94 17.00
CA GLY A 666 -16.90 -12.91 16.19
C GLY A 666 -17.14 -12.49 14.73
N VAL A 667 -16.09 -12.07 14.03
CA VAL A 667 -16.05 -11.92 12.58
C VAL A 667 -15.77 -13.30 12.00
N GLY A 668 -16.73 -13.84 11.24
CA GLY A 668 -16.70 -15.18 10.62
C GLY A 668 -15.65 -15.36 9.50
N PHE A 669 -14.49 -14.72 9.64
CA PHE A 669 -13.43 -14.57 8.65
C PHE A 669 -12.07 -15.11 9.12
N GLN A 670 -12.07 -15.78 10.28
CA GLN A 670 -10.86 -16.05 11.06
C GLN A 670 -10.64 -17.55 11.21
N ASN A 671 -9.38 -17.97 11.05
CA ASN A 671 -8.92 -19.23 11.64
C ASN A 671 -9.16 -19.12 13.16
N PRO A 672 -9.98 -19.98 13.77
CA PRO A 672 -10.40 -19.89 15.17
C PRO A 672 -9.24 -19.88 16.18
N ASN A 673 -8.05 -20.33 15.77
CA ASN A 673 -6.87 -20.46 16.62
C ASN A 673 -5.74 -19.47 16.29
N ALA A 674 -5.94 -18.56 15.32
CA ALA A 674 -4.91 -17.61 14.91
C ALA A 674 -4.89 -16.35 15.81
N PRO A 675 -3.70 -15.87 16.24
CA PRO A 675 -3.60 -14.65 17.02
C PRO A 675 -4.02 -13.44 16.17
N LEU A 676 -4.83 -12.56 16.75
CA LEU A 676 -5.30 -11.33 16.12
C LEU A 676 -4.55 -10.12 16.65
N TYR A 677 -4.46 -9.10 15.81
CA TYR A 677 -3.83 -7.84 16.17
C TYR A 677 -4.66 -6.65 15.67
N ASN A 678 -4.57 -5.55 16.41
CA ASN A 678 -5.27 -4.30 16.10
C ASN A 678 -4.27 -3.21 15.72
N LEU A 679 -4.45 -2.64 14.54
CA LEU A 679 -3.77 -1.42 14.10
C LEU A 679 -4.68 -0.22 14.26
N TYR A 680 -4.18 0.86 14.83
CA TYR A 680 -4.92 2.12 14.86
C TYR A 680 -4.99 2.70 13.44
N ALA A 681 -6.19 2.72 12.86
CA ALA A 681 -6.43 3.06 11.46
C ALA A 681 -7.90 3.49 11.29
N PRO A 682 -8.28 4.71 11.72
CA PRO A 682 -9.67 5.14 11.69
C PRO A 682 -10.21 5.25 10.25
N LEU A 683 -11.46 4.82 10.03
CA LEU A 683 -12.13 4.89 8.72
C LEU A 683 -13.30 5.88 8.71
N ILE A 684 -14.38 5.60 9.44
CA ILE A 684 -15.58 6.44 9.50
C ILE A 684 -15.75 7.02 10.91
N THR A 685 -15.49 8.32 11.04
CA THR A 685 -15.57 9.07 12.31
C THR A 685 -16.23 10.42 12.06
N SER A 686 -16.92 10.99 13.06
CA SER A 686 -17.64 12.27 12.89
C SER A 686 -16.72 13.41 12.44
N ASP A 687 -15.47 13.36 12.89
CA ASP A 687 -14.48 14.42 12.70
C ASP A 687 -13.42 14.03 11.64
N GLY A 688 -13.56 12.87 10.99
CA GLY A 688 -12.62 12.37 9.97
C GLY A 688 -12.96 12.82 8.55
N LEU A 689 -12.15 12.38 7.57
CA LEU A 689 -12.40 12.69 6.16
C LEU A 689 -13.73 12.14 5.65
N TYR A 690 -14.11 10.96 6.12
CA TYR A 690 -15.34 10.28 5.76
C TYR A 690 -16.24 10.21 7.00
N ASN A 691 -17.19 11.14 7.07
CA ASN A 691 -18.04 11.33 8.25
C ASN A 691 -19.19 10.31 8.37
N SER A 692 -19.51 9.60 7.30
CA SER A 692 -20.59 8.61 7.20
C SER A 692 -20.24 7.51 6.20
N PRO A 693 -20.86 6.32 6.30
CA PRO A 693 -20.78 5.28 5.27
C PRO A 693 -21.13 5.81 3.88
N GLU A 694 -22.15 6.64 3.76
CA GLU A 694 -22.59 7.23 2.50
C GLU A 694 -21.54 8.17 1.91
N ALA A 695 -20.90 9.01 2.73
CA ALA A 695 -19.80 9.87 2.27
C ALA A 695 -18.59 9.03 1.82
N ALA A 696 -18.28 7.94 2.51
CA ALA A 696 -17.23 7.01 2.12
C ALA A 696 -17.56 6.35 0.77
N SER A 697 -18.79 5.88 0.58
CA SER A 697 -19.24 5.24 -0.67
C SER A 697 -19.36 6.21 -1.84
N GLN A 698 -19.59 7.50 -1.59
CA GLN A 698 -19.58 8.52 -2.63
C GLN A 698 -18.19 8.65 -3.29
N ILE A 699 -17.12 8.61 -2.49
CA ILE A 699 -15.74 8.59 -3.01
C ILE A 699 -15.50 7.34 -3.87
N VAL A 700 -16.08 6.20 -3.49
CA VAL A 700 -16.01 4.96 -4.28
C VAL A 700 -16.76 5.12 -5.61
N ARG A 701 -17.94 5.75 -5.63
CA ARG A 701 -18.68 6.04 -6.88
C ARG A 701 -17.89 6.93 -7.82
N GLU A 702 -17.34 8.02 -7.30
CA GLU A 702 -16.48 8.94 -8.07
C GLU A 702 -15.29 8.17 -8.65
N TYR A 703 -14.68 7.30 -7.85
CA TYR A 703 -13.58 6.46 -8.29
C TYR A 703 -13.97 5.49 -9.43
N ILE A 704 -15.17 4.90 -9.39
CA ILE A 704 -15.67 4.02 -10.46
C ILE A 704 -15.99 4.81 -11.73
N GLN A 705 -16.64 5.98 -11.61
CA GLN A 705 -16.96 6.86 -12.73
C GLN A 705 -15.69 7.28 -13.49
N ILE A 706 -14.65 7.61 -12.73
CA ILE A 706 -13.33 7.94 -13.25
C ILE A 706 -12.76 6.78 -14.08
N ASN A 707 -13.08 5.53 -13.77
CA ASN A 707 -12.62 4.33 -14.49
C ASN A 707 -13.65 3.76 -15.50
N GLU A 708 -14.65 4.53 -15.94
CA GLU A 708 -15.68 4.01 -16.84
C GLU A 708 -15.13 3.52 -18.20
N SER A 709 -14.19 4.24 -18.80
CA SER A 709 -13.56 3.84 -20.07
C SER A 709 -12.88 2.47 -20.00
N SER A 710 -12.38 2.12 -18.81
CA SER A 710 -11.76 0.84 -18.51
C SER A 710 -12.78 -0.30 -18.45
N ILE A 711 -14.03 -0.02 -18.05
CA ILE A 711 -15.14 -0.96 -17.99
C ILE A 711 -15.69 -1.22 -19.40
N ASP A 712 -15.87 -0.17 -20.20
CA ASP A 712 -16.40 -0.26 -21.57
C ASP A 712 -15.52 -1.13 -22.47
N LEU A 713 -14.21 -0.98 -22.33
CA LEU A 713 -13.21 -1.74 -23.07
C LEU A 713 -13.37 -3.27 -22.90
N TYR A 714 -13.79 -3.74 -21.72
CA TYR A 714 -14.03 -5.17 -21.49
C TYR A 714 -15.38 -5.64 -22.04
N THR A 715 -16.43 -4.82 -21.96
CA THR A 715 -17.71 -5.17 -22.57
C THR A 715 -17.61 -5.25 -24.09
N ASP A 716 -16.79 -4.39 -24.70
CA ASP A 716 -16.49 -4.44 -26.13
C ASP A 716 -15.70 -5.71 -26.50
N ALA A 717 -14.73 -6.11 -25.68
CA ALA A 717 -14.02 -7.37 -25.88
C ALA A 717 -14.96 -8.60 -25.82
N LEU A 718 -15.92 -8.63 -24.88
CA LEU A 718 -16.92 -9.70 -24.81
C LEU A 718 -17.87 -9.71 -26.00
N LYS A 719 -18.16 -8.54 -26.57
CA LYS A 719 -18.95 -8.40 -27.81
C LYS A 719 -18.27 -9.10 -28.97
N GLU A 720 -16.98 -8.81 -29.19
CA GLU A 720 -16.21 -9.42 -30.28
C GLU A 720 -16.19 -10.94 -30.18
N VAL A 721 -16.08 -11.50 -28.97
CA VAL A 721 -16.15 -12.94 -28.74
C VAL A 721 -17.52 -13.52 -29.11
N ALA A 722 -18.60 -12.88 -28.65
CA ALA A 722 -19.95 -13.36 -28.92
C ALA A 722 -20.28 -13.31 -30.43
N GLU A 723 -19.87 -12.25 -31.12
CA GLU A 723 -20.00 -12.13 -32.58
C GLU A 723 -19.22 -13.24 -33.30
N ALA A 724 -17.98 -13.51 -32.89
CA ALA A 724 -17.19 -14.61 -33.44
C ALA A 724 -17.84 -15.99 -33.21
N VAL A 725 -18.45 -16.24 -32.06
CA VAL A 725 -19.20 -17.48 -31.78
C VAL A 725 -20.42 -17.62 -32.70
N ARG A 726 -21.18 -16.54 -32.92
CA ARG A 726 -22.33 -16.54 -33.85
C ARG A 726 -21.90 -16.83 -35.28
N GLU A 727 -20.83 -16.19 -35.75
CA GLU A 727 -20.30 -16.40 -37.10
C GLU A 727 -19.84 -17.84 -37.34
N VAL A 728 -19.15 -18.46 -36.38
CA VAL A 728 -18.76 -19.87 -36.46
C VAL A 728 -20.00 -20.78 -36.45
N GLY A 729 -20.99 -20.49 -35.60
CA GLY A 729 -22.25 -21.22 -35.51
C GLY A 729 -23.05 -21.23 -36.82
N ALA A 730 -23.08 -20.12 -37.55
CA ALA A 730 -23.79 -19.98 -38.82
C ALA A 730 -23.30 -20.95 -39.92
N THR A 731 -22.08 -21.48 -39.79
CA THR A 731 -21.47 -22.41 -40.76
C THR A 731 -21.68 -23.89 -40.43
N THR A 732 -22.40 -24.21 -39.33
CA THR A 732 -22.50 -25.57 -38.78
C THR A 732 -23.97 -26.03 -38.64
N ALA A 733 -24.26 -27.33 -38.76
CA ALA A 733 -25.58 -27.89 -38.47
C ALA A 733 -25.92 -27.73 -36.97
N GLY A 734 -27.05 -27.08 -36.62
CA GLY A 734 -27.45 -26.81 -35.23
C GLY A 734 -27.32 -25.35 -34.76
N GLY A 735 -27.33 -24.36 -35.66
CA GLY A 735 -27.12 -22.92 -35.37
C GLY A 735 -27.82 -22.36 -34.12
N ASP A 736 -29.05 -22.76 -33.82
CA ASP A 736 -29.83 -22.28 -32.67
C ASP A 736 -29.14 -22.48 -31.29
N SER A 737 -28.27 -23.50 -31.13
CA SER A 737 -27.53 -23.70 -29.88
C SER A 737 -26.37 -22.70 -29.72
N TYR A 738 -25.79 -22.25 -30.84
CA TYR A 738 -24.68 -21.30 -30.84
C TYR A 738 -25.13 -19.88 -30.53
N ASP A 739 -26.29 -19.48 -31.05
CA ASP A 739 -26.89 -18.19 -30.73
C ASP A 739 -27.21 -18.10 -29.23
N LYS A 740 -27.73 -19.18 -28.63
CA LYS A 740 -27.95 -19.26 -27.17
C LYS A 740 -26.64 -19.15 -26.39
N SER A 741 -25.59 -19.85 -26.80
CA SER A 741 -24.28 -19.73 -26.16
C SER A 741 -23.70 -18.31 -26.30
N ALA A 742 -23.82 -17.67 -27.47
CA ALA A 742 -23.37 -16.29 -27.68
C ALA A 742 -24.16 -15.29 -26.83
N ASP A 743 -25.48 -15.47 -26.70
CA ASP A 743 -26.35 -14.62 -25.89
C ASP A 743 -26.05 -14.72 -24.39
N THR A 744 -25.49 -15.84 -23.91
CA THR A 744 -24.99 -15.92 -22.52
C THR A 744 -23.73 -15.09 -22.29
N ILE A 745 -22.97 -14.77 -23.34
CA ILE A 745 -21.75 -13.93 -23.28
C ILE A 745 -22.14 -12.45 -23.44
N TYR A 746 -22.78 -12.11 -24.55
CA TYR A 746 -23.15 -10.74 -24.90
C TYR A 746 -24.47 -10.71 -25.65
N LYS A 747 -25.40 -9.87 -25.17
CA LYS A 747 -26.71 -9.66 -25.77
C LYS A 747 -27.02 -8.18 -25.90
N ASP A 748 -27.47 -7.77 -27.08
CA ASP A 748 -27.93 -6.40 -27.34
C ASP A 748 -29.38 -6.19 -26.87
N PRO A 749 -29.73 -4.99 -26.36
CA PRO A 749 -28.82 -3.91 -25.97
C PRO A 749 -28.07 -4.22 -24.66
N ILE A 750 -26.84 -3.70 -24.49
CA ILE A 750 -26.15 -3.71 -23.17
C ILE A 750 -26.92 -2.84 -22.17
N GLU A 751 -27.58 -1.78 -22.65
CA GLU A 751 -28.28 -0.78 -21.85
C GLU A 751 -29.80 -1.03 -21.80
N GLY A 752 -30.42 -0.76 -20.65
CA GLY A 752 -31.87 -0.91 -20.47
C GLY A 752 -32.24 -2.33 -20.05
N PHE A 753 -32.02 -2.65 -18.78
CA PHE A 753 -32.34 -3.96 -18.21
C PHE A 753 -33.86 -4.09 -18.00
N PRO A 754 -34.48 -5.22 -18.36
CA PRO A 754 -35.86 -5.49 -17.98
C PRO A 754 -35.95 -5.79 -16.47
N ASP A 755 -36.78 -5.05 -15.74
CA ASP A 755 -36.95 -5.14 -14.27
C ASP A 755 -37.34 -6.54 -13.73
N THR A 756 -37.65 -7.52 -14.59
CA THR A 756 -38.33 -8.77 -14.21
C THR A 756 -37.62 -10.07 -14.57
N ASP A 757 -36.48 -10.08 -15.30
CA ASP A 757 -35.86 -11.34 -15.77
C ASP A 757 -34.32 -11.34 -15.75
N CYS A 758 -33.76 -11.17 -14.55
CA CYS A 758 -32.31 -11.01 -14.31
C CYS A 758 -31.48 -12.29 -14.54
N ASP A 759 -32.13 -13.46 -14.55
CA ASP A 759 -31.48 -14.75 -14.82
C ASP A 759 -31.05 -14.89 -16.29
N THR A 760 -31.73 -14.18 -17.20
CA THR A 760 -31.46 -14.22 -18.65
C THR A 760 -30.39 -13.24 -19.11
N LEU A 761 -29.81 -12.46 -18.19
CA LEU A 761 -28.78 -11.48 -18.52
C LEU A 761 -27.48 -12.16 -18.96
N SER A 762 -26.87 -11.58 -19.99
CA SER A 762 -25.56 -12.00 -20.48
C SER A 762 -24.46 -11.64 -19.48
N MET A 763 -23.30 -12.28 -19.64
CA MET A 763 -22.08 -12.00 -18.88
C MET A 763 -21.70 -10.52 -18.90
N ALA A 764 -21.69 -9.90 -20.09
CA ALA A 764 -21.40 -8.48 -20.27
C ALA A 764 -22.42 -7.56 -19.57
N GLN A 765 -23.71 -7.89 -19.68
CA GLN A 765 -24.79 -7.12 -19.03
C GLN A 765 -24.67 -7.19 -17.50
N LYS A 766 -24.38 -8.37 -16.93
CA LYS A 766 -24.14 -8.55 -15.48
C LYS A 766 -22.94 -7.72 -15.01
N PHE A 767 -21.86 -7.71 -15.79
CA PHE A 767 -20.67 -6.93 -15.48
C PHE A 767 -20.92 -5.41 -15.52
N LYS A 768 -21.55 -4.89 -16.58
CA LYS A 768 -21.89 -3.46 -16.69
C LYS A 768 -22.88 -3.03 -15.60
N ALA A 769 -23.87 -3.86 -15.27
CA ALA A 769 -24.78 -3.62 -14.15
C ALA A 769 -24.05 -3.55 -12.80
N PHE A 770 -23.03 -4.39 -12.59
CA PHE A 770 -22.22 -4.40 -11.37
C PHE A 770 -21.39 -3.11 -11.19
N PHE A 771 -20.88 -2.52 -12.28
CA PHE A 771 -20.14 -1.25 -12.22
C PHE A 771 -21.00 0.00 -12.44
N ASN A 772 -22.32 -0.15 -12.59
CA ASN A 772 -23.21 0.98 -12.74
C ASN A 772 -23.15 1.87 -11.47
N THR A 773 -23.21 3.18 -11.67
CA THR A 773 -23.17 4.15 -10.56
C THR A 773 -24.56 4.56 -10.08
N THR A 774 -25.60 4.20 -10.85
CA THR A 774 -27.03 4.38 -10.55
C THR A 774 -27.67 3.14 -9.95
N GLN A 775 -28.86 3.28 -9.35
CA GLN A 775 -29.57 2.22 -8.62
C GLN A 775 -29.78 0.97 -9.48
N SER A 776 -29.77 -0.23 -8.86
CA SER A 776 -29.81 -1.49 -9.58
C SER A 776 -31.07 -1.63 -10.44
N ALA A 777 -30.88 -1.88 -11.72
CA ALA A 777 -31.97 -2.22 -12.65
C ALA A 777 -32.37 -3.71 -12.56
N CYS A 778 -31.63 -4.49 -11.75
CA CYS A 778 -31.91 -5.88 -11.43
C CYS A 778 -31.89 -6.06 -9.90
N PRO A 779 -32.95 -6.65 -9.28
CA PRO A 779 -32.99 -6.87 -7.83
C PRO A 779 -31.83 -7.73 -7.30
N ASP A 780 -31.34 -8.66 -8.13
CA ASP A 780 -30.34 -9.66 -7.74
C ASP A 780 -28.88 -9.25 -8.03
N ILE A 781 -28.65 -8.09 -8.64
CA ILE A 781 -27.30 -7.56 -8.93
C ILE A 781 -27.13 -6.24 -8.19
N THR A 782 -26.31 -6.24 -7.15
CA THR A 782 -26.01 -5.02 -6.40
C THR A 782 -24.80 -4.31 -7.02
N PRO A 783 -24.91 -3.04 -7.44
CA PRO A 783 -23.76 -2.28 -7.90
C PRO A 783 -22.64 -2.23 -6.86
N ILE A 784 -21.39 -2.26 -7.30
CA ILE A 784 -20.23 -2.34 -6.40
C ILE A 784 -20.19 -1.21 -5.36
N ALA A 785 -20.58 0.01 -5.73
CA ALA A 785 -20.62 1.13 -4.78
C ALA A 785 -21.68 0.94 -3.69
N ASP A 786 -22.86 0.44 -4.06
CA ASP A 786 -23.94 0.08 -3.13
C ASP A 786 -23.55 -1.12 -2.26
N HIS A 787 -22.83 -2.06 -2.85
CA HIS A 787 -22.30 -3.24 -2.18
C HIS A 787 -21.26 -2.86 -1.11
N VAL A 788 -20.35 -1.93 -1.42
CA VAL A 788 -19.42 -1.33 -0.45
C VAL A 788 -20.17 -0.52 0.62
N ASN A 789 -21.21 0.23 0.24
CA ASN A 789 -22.03 0.96 1.21
C ASN A 789 -22.73 0.03 2.21
N LYS A 790 -23.27 -1.09 1.73
CA LYS A 790 -23.86 -2.14 2.57
C LYS A 790 -22.83 -2.67 3.56
N TYR A 791 -21.62 -3.01 3.10
CA TYR A 791 -20.54 -3.47 3.96
C TYR A 791 -20.16 -2.43 5.03
N PHE A 792 -19.96 -1.16 4.66
CA PHE A 792 -19.64 -0.10 5.61
C PHE A 792 -20.77 0.12 6.62
N ASN A 793 -22.03 0.10 6.18
CA ASN A 793 -23.18 0.24 7.07
C ASN A 793 -23.29 -0.90 8.09
N GLU A 794 -23.06 -2.15 7.65
CA GLU A 794 -23.06 -3.32 8.54
C GLU A 794 -21.92 -3.25 9.59
N GLN A 795 -20.75 -2.76 9.20
CA GLN A 795 -19.59 -2.68 10.09
C GLN A 795 -19.56 -1.41 10.97
N ASN A 796 -20.22 -0.32 10.56
CA ASN A 796 -20.19 0.95 11.28
C ASN A 796 -20.78 0.86 12.69
N GLY A 797 -21.62 -0.15 12.97
CA GLY A 797 -22.10 -0.43 14.33
C GLY A 797 -20.99 -0.88 15.31
N ASN A 798 -19.82 -1.29 14.82
CA ASN A 798 -18.71 -1.81 15.62
C ASN A 798 -17.62 -0.73 15.86
N PRO A 799 -17.47 -0.20 17.09
CA PRO A 799 -16.45 0.79 17.40
C PRO A 799 -15.02 0.31 17.14
N GLN A 800 -14.74 -0.99 17.28
CA GLN A 800 -13.40 -1.53 16.98
C GLN A 800 -13.09 -1.37 15.50
N TRP A 801 -14.02 -1.70 14.61
CA TRP A 801 -13.80 -1.55 13.16
C TRP A 801 -13.67 -0.09 12.73
N ARG A 802 -14.39 0.82 13.39
CA ARG A 802 -14.34 2.26 13.08
C ARG A 802 -12.97 2.89 13.33
N TYR A 803 -12.31 2.52 14.42
CA TYR A 803 -11.03 3.11 14.85
C TYR A 803 -9.80 2.24 14.57
N PHE A 804 -10.00 0.92 14.50
CA PHE A 804 -8.93 -0.05 14.35
C PHE A 804 -9.18 -0.94 13.13
N TYR A 805 -8.08 -1.36 12.53
CA TYR A 805 -8.06 -2.41 11.53
C TYR A 805 -7.56 -3.70 12.19
N THR A 806 -8.37 -4.75 12.13
CA THR A 806 -8.12 -6.03 12.83
C THR A 806 -7.90 -7.16 11.82
N ARG A 807 -6.76 -7.85 11.96
CA ARG A 807 -6.41 -9.02 11.14
C ARG A 807 -5.67 -10.09 11.93
N THR A 808 -5.51 -11.25 11.32
CA THR A 808 -4.70 -12.35 11.85
C THR A 808 -3.22 -12.09 11.61
N TYR A 809 -2.39 -12.37 12.61
CA TYR A 809 -0.93 -12.32 12.51
C TYR A 809 -0.36 -13.74 12.43
N LYS A 810 0.66 -13.96 11.59
CA LYS A 810 1.44 -15.19 11.52
C LYS A 810 2.91 -14.84 11.79
N ASP A 811 3.48 -15.47 12.81
CA ASP A 811 4.88 -15.26 13.18
C ASP A 811 5.83 -15.84 12.10
N PRO A 812 6.92 -15.13 11.72
CA PRO A 812 7.92 -15.64 10.78
C PRO A 812 8.92 -16.65 11.37
N SER A 813 8.82 -17.04 12.65
CA SER A 813 9.80 -17.87 13.40
C SER A 813 10.27 -19.12 12.66
N ASP A 814 9.40 -19.71 11.85
CA ASP A 814 9.68 -20.95 11.13
C ASP A 814 10.47 -20.73 9.83
N LYS A 815 10.56 -19.49 9.32
CA LYS A 815 11.10 -19.15 8.00
C LYS A 815 12.48 -18.46 8.04
N PHE A 816 12.71 -17.58 9.02
CA PHE A 816 13.98 -16.87 9.21
C PHE A 816 14.07 -16.23 10.61
N ASP A 817 15.27 -15.79 11.01
CA ASP A 817 15.47 -15.08 12.28
C ASP A 817 14.58 -13.81 12.30
N PRO A 818 13.58 -13.73 13.19
CA PRO A 818 12.63 -12.62 13.17
C PRO A 818 13.30 -11.26 13.44
N LYS A 819 14.54 -11.22 13.95
CA LYS A 819 15.35 -9.99 14.05
C LYS A 819 15.60 -9.32 12.70
N LEU A 820 15.46 -10.06 11.59
CA LEU A 820 15.54 -9.51 10.24
C LEU A 820 14.35 -8.60 9.89
N LEU A 821 13.22 -8.70 10.58
CA LEU A 821 12.07 -7.79 10.40
C LEU A 821 12.33 -6.35 10.86
N LEU A 822 13.45 -6.13 11.55
CA LEU A 822 13.83 -4.84 12.08
C LEU A 822 14.49 -3.98 10.97
N THR A 823 13.97 -2.77 10.80
CA THR A 823 14.41 -1.74 9.84
C THR A 823 15.15 -0.57 10.54
N ALA A 824 15.70 0.40 9.80
CA ALA A 824 16.90 1.13 10.23
C ALA A 824 16.88 2.01 11.51
N TYR A 825 18.10 2.10 12.06
CA TYR A 825 18.76 3.00 13.04
C TYR A 825 18.38 2.96 14.51
N GLN A 826 19.40 2.72 15.33
CA GLN A 826 19.38 2.95 16.75
C GLN A 826 20.82 3.23 17.25
N PRO A 827 21.06 4.27 18.07
CA PRO A 827 22.41 4.58 18.54
C PRO A 827 22.84 3.61 19.66
N GLY A 828 23.74 2.65 19.36
CA GLY A 828 24.43 1.85 20.38
C GLY A 828 24.89 0.45 19.95
N SER A 829 25.81 -0.16 20.73
CA SER A 829 26.39 -1.50 20.50
C SER A 829 25.42 -2.66 20.70
N ARG A 830 24.23 -2.43 21.26
CA ARG A 830 23.13 -3.41 21.32
C ARG A 830 22.21 -3.35 20.09
N GLN A 831 22.50 -2.47 19.12
CA GLN A 831 21.46 -1.80 18.35
C GLN A 831 21.82 -1.55 16.86
N GLY A 832 22.74 -2.37 16.32
CA GLY A 832 23.05 -2.42 14.88
C GLY A 832 24.50 -2.07 14.51
N ALA A 833 25.33 -1.71 15.50
CA ALA A 833 26.77 -1.71 15.38
C ALA A 833 27.36 -3.00 15.98
N ASP A 834 28.53 -3.43 15.50
CA ASP A 834 29.30 -4.48 16.20
C ASP A 834 29.79 -3.99 17.58
N ALA A 835 30.47 -4.86 18.33
CA ALA A 835 31.00 -4.53 19.66
C ALA A 835 31.99 -3.34 19.63
N ASP A 836 32.55 -3.04 18.46
CA ASP A 836 33.53 -1.98 18.22
C ASP A 836 32.89 -0.69 17.67
N GLY A 837 31.57 -0.68 17.43
CA GLY A 837 30.83 0.50 16.98
C GLY A 837 30.73 0.68 15.47
N ASN A 838 31.13 -0.32 14.66
CA ASN A 838 31.08 -0.23 13.19
C ASN A 838 29.67 -0.51 12.65
N ILE A 839 29.24 0.26 11.65
CA ILE A 839 27.93 0.15 10.99
C ILE A 839 28.16 -0.21 9.51
N GLY A 840 27.49 -1.25 9.02
CA GLY A 840 27.59 -1.74 7.63
C GLY A 840 26.38 -1.35 6.77
N SER A 841 26.58 -1.25 5.45
CA SER A 841 25.48 -1.09 4.49
C SER A 841 24.75 -2.43 4.28
N PRO A 842 23.43 -2.47 4.12
CA PRO A 842 22.71 -3.70 3.74
C PRO A 842 23.18 -4.31 2.41
N PHE A 843 23.90 -3.54 1.59
CA PHE A 843 24.40 -3.96 0.27
C PHE A 843 25.89 -4.33 0.26
N THR A 844 26.58 -4.29 1.41
CA THR A 844 27.95 -4.81 1.51
C THR A 844 27.92 -6.33 1.77
N PRO A 845 28.57 -7.16 0.93
CA PRO A 845 28.47 -8.63 0.99
C PRO A 845 28.91 -9.28 2.32
N SER A 846 29.56 -8.52 3.21
CA SER A 846 30.15 -9.01 4.46
C SER A 846 29.41 -8.59 5.74
N THR A 847 28.39 -7.72 5.66
CA THR A 847 27.78 -7.12 6.86
C THR A 847 26.39 -7.67 7.12
N THR A 848 26.28 -8.58 8.09
CA THR A 848 25.02 -9.12 8.65
C THR A 848 24.26 -8.12 9.53
N THR A 849 24.76 -6.89 9.66
CA THR A 849 24.24 -5.86 10.55
C THR A 849 23.24 -4.95 9.85
N LEU A 850 22.04 -5.48 9.62
CA LEU A 850 20.86 -4.66 9.34
C LEU A 850 20.50 -3.87 10.62
N ALA A 851 20.32 -2.56 10.48
CA ALA A 851 19.99 -1.68 11.61
C ALA A 851 18.56 -1.95 12.11
N LYS A 852 18.35 -1.94 13.44
CA LYS A 852 17.33 -2.77 14.12
C LYS A 852 16.16 -2.02 14.80
N ARG A 853 15.05 -1.69 14.10
CA ARG A 853 13.75 -1.19 14.62
C ARG A 853 12.54 -1.47 13.70
N ASN A 854 11.40 -1.86 14.25
CA ASN A 854 10.11 -2.06 13.55
C ASN A 854 9.15 -0.85 13.66
N SER A 855 9.66 0.33 14.03
CA SER A 855 8.88 1.56 14.25
C SER A 855 9.69 2.82 13.94
N TYR A 856 8.99 3.93 13.71
CA TYR A 856 9.61 5.26 13.64
C TYR A 856 9.95 5.77 15.05
N SER A 857 11.15 6.34 15.16
CA SER A 857 11.68 7.06 16.32
C SER A 857 11.79 8.56 16.03
N THR A 858 12.45 9.32 16.91
CA THR A 858 12.59 10.77 16.80
C THR A 858 14.05 11.17 17.01
N LYS A 859 14.51 12.15 16.23
CA LYS A 859 15.86 12.71 16.35
C LYS A 859 15.82 14.23 16.28
N PHE A 860 16.68 14.88 17.07
CA PHE A 860 16.91 16.32 16.95
C PHE A 860 17.60 16.67 15.64
N ILE A 861 17.20 17.79 15.05
CA ILE A 861 17.83 18.36 13.87
C ILE A 861 18.13 19.84 14.13
N PRO A 862 19.24 20.37 13.60
CA PRO A 862 19.49 21.81 13.71
C PRO A 862 18.42 22.56 12.90
N ILE A 863 17.87 23.64 13.45
CA ILE A 863 16.86 24.45 12.72
C ILE A 863 17.38 25.00 11.39
N LYS A 864 18.70 25.18 11.26
CA LYS A 864 19.35 25.58 10.00
C LYS A 864 19.22 24.52 8.88
N SER A 865 19.05 23.24 9.20
CA SER A 865 18.90 22.18 8.18
C SER A 865 17.52 22.14 7.53
N VAL A 866 16.57 22.95 7.99
CA VAL A 866 15.22 23.09 7.41
C VAL A 866 15.03 24.45 6.72
N LEU A 867 16.13 25.19 6.45
CA LEU A 867 16.13 26.44 5.70
C LEU A 867 16.38 26.22 4.20
N PRO A 868 15.87 27.10 3.32
CA PRO A 868 16.12 27.04 1.88
C PRO A 868 17.63 27.11 1.57
N GLY A 869 18.12 26.19 0.71
CA GLY A 869 19.54 26.12 0.33
C GLY A 869 20.44 25.35 1.30
N GLY A 870 19.94 25.00 2.49
CA GLY A 870 20.56 24.00 3.37
C GLY A 870 20.24 22.60 2.87
N GLY A 871 20.90 22.17 1.80
CA GLY A 871 20.79 20.79 1.37
C GLY A 871 21.07 19.87 2.55
N LEU A 872 20.20 18.87 2.77
CA LEU A 872 20.55 17.73 3.62
C LEU A 872 21.68 17.00 2.89
N ALA A 873 22.93 17.42 3.11
CA ALA A 873 24.11 16.62 2.83
C ALA A 873 24.16 15.49 3.86
N GLY A 874 23.17 14.59 3.80
CA GLY A 874 23.41 13.22 4.22
C GLY A 874 24.42 12.68 3.23
N SER A 875 25.63 12.38 3.71
CA SER A 875 26.67 11.71 2.95
C SER A 875 26.03 10.65 2.05
N SER A 876 26.26 10.75 0.73
CA SER A 876 26.19 9.66 -0.25
C SER A 876 25.68 8.34 0.32
N GLY A 877 24.36 8.14 0.29
CA GLY A 877 23.69 7.04 0.98
C GLY A 877 22.32 6.78 0.38
N ILE A 878 22.33 6.04 -0.73
CA ILE A 878 21.31 5.14 -1.31
C ILE A 878 19.84 5.46 -0.93
N PRO A 879 18.94 5.73 -1.90
CA PRO A 879 17.51 5.65 -1.64
C PRO A 879 17.18 4.22 -1.20
N ILE A 880 16.83 4.07 0.08
CA ILE A 880 16.48 2.83 0.80
C ILE A 880 15.29 2.07 0.17
N PHE A 881 14.77 2.52 -0.98
CA PHE A 881 13.46 2.24 -1.56
C PHE A 881 13.47 1.70 -2.99
N ALA A 882 14.65 1.53 -3.60
CA ALA A 882 14.74 1.07 -4.97
C ALA A 882 15.00 -0.43 -5.02
N GLU A 883 14.04 -1.19 -5.55
CA GLU A 883 14.36 -2.48 -6.18
C GLU A 883 15.28 -2.19 -7.37
N GLY A 884 16.49 -2.73 -7.33
CA GLY A 884 17.47 -2.68 -8.41
C GLY A 884 18.28 -1.38 -8.47
N THR A 885 19.44 -1.35 -7.83
CA THR A 885 20.60 -0.58 -8.32
C THR A 885 21.87 -1.36 -7.99
N ASN A 886 22.50 -1.94 -9.00
CA ASN A 886 23.85 -2.48 -8.88
C ASN A 886 24.81 -1.33 -8.56
N SER A 887 25.72 -1.64 -7.64
CA SER A 887 26.94 -0.90 -7.39
C SER A 887 27.77 -0.77 -8.68
N GLU A 888 28.54 0.31 -8.77
CA GLU A 888 29.57 0.59 -9.80
C GLU A 888 29.10 1.34 -11.06
N SER A 889 28.51 2.53 -10.89
CA SER A 889 28.79 3.75 -11.71
C SER A 889 27.79 4.84 -11.34
N TYR A 890 28.23 5.84 -10.59
CA TYR A 890 27.45 6.98 -10.10
C TYR A 890 27.11 8.01 -11.20
N THR A 891 26.59 7.56 -12.36
CA THR A 891 26.16 8.47 -13.44
C THR A 891 24.87 8.06 -14.16
N ALA A 892 24.10 7.08 -13.68
CA ALA A 892 22.78 6.77 -14.23
C ALA A 892 21.69 7.11 -13.22
N GLU A 893 20.91 8.14 -13.56
CA GLU A 893 19.57 8.48 -13.08
C GLU A 893 19.09 7.69 -11.85
N ALA A 894 19.31 8.25 -10.66
CA ALA A 894 18.46 7.94 -9.51
C ALA A 894 16.99 8.06 -9.98
N PRO A 895 16.07 7.16 -9.56
CA PRO A 895 14.65 7.34 -9.90
C PRO A 895 14.32 8.77 -9.52
N GLU A 896 13.87 9.61 -10.45
CA GLU A 896 13.87 11.09 -10.41
C GLU A 896 13.52 11.72 -9.03
N ILE A 897 14.42 11.62 -8.06
CA ILE A 897 14.38 12.29 -6.76
C ILE A 897 15.28 13.53 -6.90
N ASN A 898 15.16 14.21 -8.04
CA ASN A 898 15.73 15.54 -8.27
C ASN A 898 14.67 16.63 -8.08
N GLU A 899 13.55 16.30 -7.44
CA GLU A 899 12.57 17.32 -7.06
C GLU A 899 13.06 18.02 -5.79
N PRO A 900 13.32 19.34 -5.86
CA PRO A 900 13.79 20.09 -4.69
C PRO A 900 12.71 20.05 -3.61
N MET A 901 13.15 19.91 -2.36
CA MET A 901 12.24 20.01 -1.21
C MET A 901 11.46 21.33 -1.29
N GLN A 902 10.15 21.28 -1.04
CA GLN A 902 9.30 22.47 -1.21
C GLN A 902 8.84 23.08 0.13
N ASN A 903 8.91 22.33 1.23
CA ASN A 903 8.35 22.74 2.54
C ASN A 903 9.39 23.29 3.55
N PHE A 904 10.20 24.28 3.15
CA PHE A 904 11.22 24.92 4.02
C PHE A 904 10.65 25.98 4.97
N VAL A 905 11.23 26.10 6.17
CA VAL A 905 10.88 27.21 7.09
C VAL A 905 11.22 28.56 6.47
N ASN A 906 10.29 29.51 6.52
CA ASN A 906 10.49 30.86 5.99
C ASN A 906 11.60 31.59 6.78
N THR A 907 12.64 32.04 6.08
CA THR A 907 13.84 32.64 6.67
C THR A 907 13.60 34.00 7.30
N VAL A 908 12.50 34.68 6.98
CA VAL A 908 12.19 36.04 7.47
C VAL A 908 11.85 36.04 8.97
N GLU A 909 11.32 34.94 9.52
CA GLU A 909 11.06 34.80 10.97
C GLU A 909 12.31 34.41 11.78
N LEU A 910 13.37 33.95 11.12
CA LEU A 910 14.59 33.43 11.76
C LEU A 910 15.80 34.38 11.63
N VAL A 911 15.60 35.62 11.15
CA VAL A 911 16.65 36.66 11.03
C VAL A 911 17.27 37.03 12.39
N ASP A 912 16.63 36.66 13.50
CA ASP A 912 17.17 36.79 14.86
C ASP A 912 18.24 35.74 15.22
N TYR A 913 18.59 34.82 14.30
CA TYR A 913 19.72 33.92 14.49
C TYR A 913 21.04 34.69 14.36
N GLY A 914 21.66 34.97 15.51
CA GLY A 914 23.08 35.34 15.56
C GLY A 914 23.93 34.36 14.77
N THR A 915 24.85 34.89 13.96
CA THR A 915 25.93 34.12 13.34
C THR A 915 26.64 33.29 14.40
N ASP A 916 26.63 31.96 14.22
CA ASP A 916 27.28 30.87 14.97
C ASP A 916 27.66 31.08 16.46
N PRO A 917 27.38 30.11 17.36
CA PRO A 917 28.31 29.88 18.44
C PRO A 917 29.61 29.38 17.81
N LYS A 918 30.60 30.25 17.66
CA LYS A 918 31.99 29.82 17.59
C LYS A 918 32.27 29.08 18.91
N PHE A 919 32.29 27.76 18.87
CA PHE A 919 33.12 27.02 19.81
C PHE A 919 34.57 27.15 19.38
#